data_AF-A0A2V6W8M5-F1
#
_entry.id   AF-A0A2V6W8M5-F1
#
_cell.length_a   1.000
_cell.length_b   1.000
_cell.length_c   1.000
_cell.angle_alpha   90.00
_cell.angle_beta   90.00
_cell.angle_gamma   90.00
#
_symmetry.space_group_name_H-M   'P 1'
#
loop_
_entity.id
_entity.type
_entity.pdbx_description
1 polymer ?
#
loop_
_entity_poly.entity_id
_entity_poly.type
_entity_poly.pdbx_seq_one_letter_code
_entity_poly.pdbx_strand_id
1 'polypeptide(L)'
;MKTRIALAALVVVLVAAATAGAEVRRVVVSTRQDVLGGDYEKLAGTVELELDPAHPANAAIVDLVNAPRNARGRVEASADFMVLRPRRPPARGSVALLEVSNRGGKALLPYFNRAAWSRDPTSDDDFGDRLLMRMNLTIIWIGWQFDVPREPGLLRLHAPVARGAEGPIEGLVRSDWTVERPTATLPLAHRDHVAYPVSDPVHPDNVLTVRPARLGQREIVPRERWRFARLDNGRLADDRTHISLTGGFERGKIYELVYRARDPVVVGIGLAAVRDVISSARYDTRSEFPVTAAIAAGISQSGRFLRHFLYQGFNTDEAGRKVFDGMLVHTAGAGRGSFNHRFAQPSRDAHRFSAFFYPTDLFPFTTRTQTDPETGIRDGLLARLEPAHRPKIFFTNTGYEYWGRTASLIHTSPDGRADVAPLPSERIYHLAGGQHFIGGFPPSVGERAGHAYRNNPLDFLVTLRALLARLVDWIVDDRTPPESAYPTLGAGTLVPIAALKLPAIPDVVAPSVIHEAYRVDYGPRWAAGIITREPPAIGPPFPALVSQVDADGNEMAGVRGLELLVPLATYTPWQLRGGSGADAGELVDFLGTYVPLPRTEAERRRLGDARPSIERRYADKRVYVVAATRAAESLVAAGLLLREDVPRVIARAGQHWDWIMSR
;
A
#
# COMPACT_ATOMS: atom_id res chain seq x y z
N MET A 1 39.81 -61.33 -52.86
CA MET A 1 40.34 -59.95 -52.76
C MET A 1 39.39 -59.05 -53.56
N LYS A 2 38.70 -58.02 -53.05
CA LYS A 2 38.71 -57.29 -51.78
C LYS A 2 37.26 -56.81 -51.53
N THR A 3 36.80 -57.01 -50.30
CA THR A 3 35.61 -56.41 -49.70
C THR A 3 35.85 -54.92 -49.44
N ARG A 4 34.87 -54.04 -49.68
CA ARG A 4 34.79 -52.74 -48.97
C ARG A 4 33.35 -52.42 -48.61
N ILE A 5 33.20 -52.17 -47.32
CA ILE A 5 32.00 -52.02 -46.52
C ILE A 5 31.57 -50.55 -46.54
N ALA A 6 30.25 -50.31 -46.67
CA ALA A 6 29.64 -49.00 -46.50
C ALA A 6 29.59 -48.62 -45.01
N LEU A 7 30.06 -47.41 -44.66
CA LEU A 7 30.01 -46.86 -43.31
C LEU A 7 28.86 -45.86 -43.24
N ALA A 8 27.81 -46.19 -42.49
CA ALA A 8 26.71 -45.29 -42.16
C ALA A 8 27.14 -44.33 -41.04
N ALA A 9 27.02 -43.02 -41.26
CA ALA A 9 27.26 -42.00 -40.26
C ALA A 9 26.00 -41.84 -39.37
N LEU A 10 26.11 -42.26 -38.12
CA LEU A 10 25.08 -42.07 -37.09
C LEU A 10 25.22 -40.65 -36.52
N VAL A 11 24.28 -39.76 -36.84
CA VAL A 11 24.14 -38.45 -36.19
C VAL A 11 23.47 -38.66 -34.84
N VAL A 12 24.25 -38.58 -33.76
CA VAL A 12 23.73 -38.55 -32.39
C VAL A 12 23.27 -37.12 -32.09
N VAL A 13 21.96 -36.88 -32.14
CA VAL A 13 21.36 -35.66 -31.60
C VAL A 13 21.30 -35.83 -30.08
N LEU A 14 22.27 -35.24 -29.38
CA LEU A 14 22.21 -35.04 -27.93
C LEU A 14 21.16 -33.96 -27.65
N VAL A 15 19.92 -34.39 -27.38
CA VAL A 15 18.93 -33.53 -26.72
C VAL A 15 19.34 -33.44 -25.26
N ALA A 16 20.16 -32.43 -24.92
CA ALA A 16 20.24 -31.96 -23.56
C ALA A 16 18.89 -31.32 -23.23
N ALA A 17 17.99 -32.11 -22.64
CA ALA A 17 16.84 -31.56 -21.93
C ALA A 17 17.39 -30.76 -20.74
N ALA A 18 17.71 -29.49 -20.96
CA ALA A 18 17.79 -28.55 -19.86
C ALA A 18 16.44 -28.64 -19.14
N THR A 19 16.44 -29.11 -17.91
CA THR A 19 15.29 -29.02 -17.01
C THR A 19 14.93 -27.54 -16.92
N ALA A 20 13.97 -27.11 -17.73
CA ALA A 20 13.47 -25.75 -17.77
C ALA A 20 12.64 -25.50 -16.50
N GLY A 21 13.33 -25.36 -15.36
CA GLY A 21 12.77 -24.93 -14.09
C GLY A 21 12.66 -23.40 -14.03
N ALA A 22 12.15 -22.79 -15.10
CA ALA A 22 11.89 -21.35 -15.12
C ALA A 22 10.37 -21.14 -14.98
N GLU A 23 9.98 -20.58 -13.84
CA GLU A 23 8.61 -20.21 -13.50
C GLU A 23 8.07 -19.14 -14.45
N VAL A 24 8.97 -18.28 -14.95
CA VAL A 24 8.75 -17.46 -16.15
C VAL A 24 9.04 -18.30 -17.39
N ARG A 25 7.98 -18.71 -18.08
CA ARG A 25 8.09 -19.45 -19.34
C ARG A 25 8.60 -18.55 -20.46
N ARG A 26 8.06 -17.33 -20.55
CA ARG A 26 8.34 -16.40 -21.65
C ARG A 26 8.01 -14.96 -21.26
N VAL A 27 8.88 -14.04 -21.67
CA VAL A 27 8.59 -12.60 -21.66
C VAL A 27 8.24 -12.19 -23.09
N VAL A 28 7.00 -11.77 -23.31
CA VAL A 28 6.52 -11.30 -24.62
C VAL A 28 6.56 -9.78 -24.61
N VAL A 29 7.59 -9.21 -25.24
CA VAL A 29 7.73 -7.76 -25.41
C VAL A 29 6.91 -7.32 -26.63
N SER A 30 5.81 -6.60 -26.40
CA SER A 30 4.97 -6.05 -27.47
C SER A 30 5.40 -4.64 -27.88
N THR A 31 6.03 -3.89 -26.97
CA THR A 31 6.50 -2.52 -27.21
C THR A 31 7.95 -2.37 -26.79
N ARG A 32 8.78 -1.81 -27.69
CA ARG A 32 10.11 -1.28 -27.40
C ARG A 32 10.18 0.16 -27.87
N GLN A 33 10.55 1.06 -26.97
CA GLN A 33 10.60 2.49 -27.29
C GLN A 33 11.79 3.14 -26.58
N ASP A 34 12.60 3.88 -27.33
CA ASP A 34 13.59 4.78 -26.73
C ASP A 34 12.90 5.97 -26.08
N VAL A 35 13.32 6.29 -24.86
CA VAL A 35 12.85 7.44 -24.11
C VAL A 35 14.05 8.24 -23.63
N LEU A 36 13.84 9.50 -23.24
CA LEU A 36 14.91 10.37 -22.73
C LEU A 36 16.09 10.49 -23.71
N GLY A 37 15.80 10.72 -24.99
CA GLY A 37 16.84 10.87 -26.02
C GLY A 37 17.63 9.59 -26.33
N GLY A 38 17.15 8.42 -25.89
CA GLY A 38 17.83 7.13 -26.11
C GLY A 38 18.73 6.70 -24.94
N ASP A 39 18.77 7.44 -23.85
CA ASP A 39 19.50 7.01 -22.64
C ASP A 39 18.79 5.83 -21.95
N TYR A 40 17.48 5.75 -22.09
CA TYR A 40 16.62 4.73 -21.51
C TYR A 40 15.74 4.07 -22.57
N GLU A 41 15.40 2.80 -22.34
CA GLU A 41 14.43 2.04 -23.14
C GLU A 41 13.22 1.69 -22.27
N LYS A 42 12.03 1.93 -22.81
CA LYS A 42 10.76 1.43 -22.30
C LYS A 42 10.42 0.11 -22.99
N LEU A 43 10.19 -0.92 -22.20
CA LEU A 43 9.63 -2.21 -22.60
C LEU A 43 8.23 -2.35 -22.02
N ALA A 44 7.27 -2.85 -22.79
CA ALA A 44 5.97 -3.25 -22.27
C ALA A 44 5.49 -4.53 -22.95
N GLY A 45 4.67 -5.29 -22.25
CA GLY A 45 4.09 -6.52 -22.75
C GLY A 45 3.57 -7.43 -21.65
N THR A 46 3.70 -8.74 -21.85
CA THR A 46 3.15 -9.75 -20.93
C THR A 46 4.22 -10.77 -20.56
N VAL A 47 4.25 -11.16 -19.29
CA VAL A 47 5.03 -12.31 -18.80
C VAL A 47 4.09 -13.51 -18.71
N GLU A 48 4.48 -14.64 -19.32
CA GLU A 48 3.80 -15.92 -19.23
C GLU A 48 4.45 -16.78 -18.14
N LEU A 49 3.64 -17.26 -17.20
CA LEU A 49 4.07 -17.99 -16.00
C LEU A 49 3.56 -19.44 -16.02
N GLU A 50 4.37 -20.37 -15.51
CA GLU A 50 3.97 -21.76 -15.29
C GLU A 50 4.39 -22.26 -13.90
N LEU A 51 3.42 -22.35 -13.00
CA LEU A 51 3.66 -22.74 -11.60
C LEU A 51 3.46 -24.23 -11.38
N ASP A 52 4.30 -24.83 -10.53
CA ASP A 52 4.05 -26.17 -10.03
C ASP A 52 3.07 -26.07 -8.86
N PRO A 53 1.90 -26.73 -8.90
CA PRO A 53 1.05 -26.82 -7.72
C PRO A 53 1.66 -27.69 -6.61
N ALA A 54 2.65 -28.55 -6.90
CA ALA A 54 3.29 -29.43 -5.93
C ALA A 54 4.62 -28.89 -5.38
N HIS A 55 5.17 -27.80 -5.96
CA HIS A 55 6.44 -27.25 -5.50
C HIS A 55 6.28 -26.58 -4.12
N PRO A 56 7.18 -26.84 -3.15
CA PRO A 56 7.06 -26.27 -1.80
C PRO A 56 6.96 -24.75 -1.76
N ALA A 57 7.68 -24.04 -2.63
CA ALA A 57 7.62 -22.58 -2.71
C ALA A 57 6.25 -22.03 -3.17
N ASN A 58 5.40 -22.86 -3.76
CA ASN A 58 4.05 -22.50 -4.21
C ASN A 58 2.95 -23.07 -3.29
N ALA A 59 3.31 -23.92 -2.33
CA ALA A 59 2.34 -24.62 -1.48
C ALA A 59 1.46 -23.67 -0.65
N ALA A 60 1.94 -22.46 -0.37
CA ALA A 60 1.19 -21.43 0.34
C ALA A 60 0.11 -20.74 -0.53
N ILE A 61 0.11 -20.92 -1.86
CA ILE A 61 -0.86 -20.28 -2.77
C ILE A 61 -2.21 -21.00 -2.64
N VAL A 62 -3.18 -20.30 -2.07
CA VAL A 62 -4.52 -20.84 -1.84
C VAL A 62 -5.18 -21.13 -3.19
N ASP A 63 -5.83 -22.30 -3.26
CA ASP A 63 -6.53 -22.82 -4.44
C ASP A 63 -5.65 -23.15 -5.65
N LEU A 64 -4.32 -23.08 -5.56
CA LEU A 64 -3.43 -23.43 -6.69
C LEU A 64 -3.59 -24.90 -7.11
N VAL A 65 -3.72 -25.81 -6.14
CA VAL A 65 -3.93 -27.24 -6.40
C VAL A 65 -5.24 -27.53 -7.14
N ASN A 66 -6.23 -26.63 -7.01
CA ASN A 66 -7.54 -26.65 -7.65
C ASN A 66 -7.56 -25.93 -9.00
N ALA A 67 -6.45 -25.31 -9.43
CA ALA A 67 -6.38 -24.62 -10.71
C ALA A 67 -6.29 -25.61 -11.89
N PRO A 68 -6.84 -25.25 -13.07
CA PRO A 68 -6.60 -25.97 -14.31
C PRO A 68 -5.11 -26.13 -14.59
N ARG A 69 -4.73 -27.30 -15.11
CA ARG A 69 -3.34 -27.65 -15.42
C ARG A 69 -3.18 -27.91 -16.92
N ASN A 70 -2.04 -27.49 -17.47
CA ASN A 70 -1.67 -27.81 -18.85
C ASN A 70 -1.18 -29.27 -18.98
N ALA A 71 -0.83 -29.69 -20.19
CA ALA A 71 -0.35 -31.05 -20.47
C ALA A 71 0.94 -31.44 -19.72
N ARG A 72 1.68 -30.46 -19.16
CA ARG A 72 2.87 -30.67 -18.32
C ARG A 72 2.54 -30.72 -16.82
N GLY A 73 1.27 -30.66 -16.46
CA GLY A 73 0.82 -30.62 -15.06
C GLY A 73 1.04 -29.27 -14.36
N ARG A 74 1.41 -28.22 -15.09
CA ARG A 74 1.67 -26.88 -14.56
C ARG A 74 0.43 -26.00 -14.64
N VAL A 75 0.32 -25.02 -13.74
CA VAL A 75 -0.73 -24.00 -13.74
C VAL A 75 -0.26 -22.79 -14.52
N GLU A 76 -0.99 -22.41 -15.56
CA GLU A 76 -0.67 -21.27 -16.42
C GLU A 76 -1.30 -19.97 -15.89
N ALA A 77 -0.53 -18.89 -15.93
CA ALA A 77 -1.00 -17.53 -15.67
C ALA A 77 -0.22 -16.54 -16.53
N SER A 78 -0.68 -15.29 -16.61
CA SER A 78 0.11 -14.22 -17.22
C SER A 78 -0.07 -12.89 -16.50
N ALA A 79 0.91 -12.00 -16.64
CA ALA A 79 0.93 -10.69 -16.00
C ALA A 79 1.42 -9.62 -16.96
N ASP A 80 0.73 -8.48 -17.03
CA ASP A 80 1.21 -7.33 -17.78
C ASP A 80 2.44 -6.75 -17.09
N PHE A 81 3.43 -6.30 -17.87
CA PHE A 81 4.60 -5.62 -17.32
C PHE A 81 4.97 -4.36 -18.10
N MET A 82 5.68 -3.48 -17.41
CA MET A 82 6.43 -2.38 -18.02
C MET A 82 7.79 -2.25 -17.35
N VAL A 83 8.84 -2.03 -18.14
CA VAL A 83 10.20 -1.79 -17.65
C VAL A 83 10.77 -0.52 -18.28
N LEU A 84 11.42 0.29 -17.47
CA LEU A 84 12.36 1.32 -17.93
C LEU A 84 13.77 0.87 -17.57
N ARG A 85 14.63 0.63 -18.55
CA ARG A 85 16.01 0.21 -18.31
C ARG A 85 17.01 1.16 -18.98
N PRO A 86 18.19 1.38 -18.38
CA PRO A 86 19.25 2.12 -19.06
C PRO A 86 19.70 1.35 -20.31
N ARG A 87 19.89 2.05 -21.43
CA ARG A 87 20.45 1.45 -22.66
C ARG A 87 21.89 0.99 -22.48
N ARG A 88 22.62 1.67 -21.60
CA ARG A 88 24.02 1.39 -21.26
C ARG A 88 24.12 1.24 -19.73
N PRO A 89 23.85 0.05 -19.17
CA PRO A 89 23.93 -0.14 -17.73
C PRO A 89 25.38 0.03 -17.24
N PRO A 90 25.59 0.41 -15.96
CA PRO A 90 26.91 0.46 -15.35
C PRO A 90 27.62 -0.91 -15.42
N ALA A 91 28.96 -0.92 -15.38
CA ALA A 91 29.76 -2.16 -15.41
C ALA A 91 29.41 -3.15 -14.28
N ARG A 92 28.96 -2.63 -13.12
CA ARG A 92 28.46 -3.43 -11.98
C ARG A 92 27.04 -3.99 -12.17
N GLY A 93 26.43 -3.76 -13.32
CA GLY A 93 25.00 -4.00 -13.59
C GLY A 93 24.08 -2.95 -12.97
N SER A 94 22.80 -3.03 -13.34
CA SER A 94 21.75 -2.16 -12.81
C SER A 94 21.03 -2.79 -11.62
N VAL A 95 20.63 -1.95 -10.68
CA VAL A 95 19.74 -2.32 -9.57
C VAL A 95 18.30 -2.20 -10.05
N ALA A 96 17.48 -3.22 -9.83
CA ALA A 96 16.05 -3.13 -10.03
C ALA A 96 15.40 -2.34 -8.90
N LEU A 97 14.51 -1.42 -9.27
CA LEU A 97 13.46 -0.91 -8.39
C LEU A 97 12.12 -1.40 -8.93
N LEU A 98 11.61 -2.48 -8.36
CA LEU A 98 10.29 -2.99 -8.70
C LEU A 98 9.22 -2.30 -7.86
N GLU A 99 8.24 -1.69 -8.50
CA GLU A 99 6.99 -1.33 -7.85
C GLU A 99 6.02 -2.50 -7.95
N VAL A 100 5.49 -2.93 -6.80
CA VAL A 100 4.25 -3.70 -6.80
C VAL A 100 3.15 -2.70 -7.15
N SER A 101 2.69 -2.72 -8.41
CA SER A 101 1.77 -1.71 -8.96
C SER A 101 0.50 -1.60 -8.13
N ASN A 102 0.28 -0.45 -7.48
CA ASN A 102 -0.94 -0.21 -6.73
C ASN A 102 -2.11 -0.10 -7.71
N ARG A 103 -3.00 -1.11 -7.72
CA ARG A 103 -4.15 -1.22 -8.63
C ARG A 103 -3.78 -1.03 -10.11
N GLY A 104 -2.63 -1.57 -10.51
CA GLY A 104 -2.13 -1.48 -11.89
C GLY A 104 -1.51 -0.13 -12.27
N GLY A 105 -1.45 0.83 -11.35
CA GLY A 105 -0.81 2.13 -11.54
C GLY A 105 0.73 2.08 -11.48
N LYS A 106 1.35 3.27 -11.63
CA LYS A 106 2.81 3.49 -11.66
C LYS A 106 3.16 4.73 -10.83
N ALA A 107 3.40 4.54 -9.54
CA ALA A 107 3.62 5.61 -8.57
C ALA A 107 5.09 6.04 -8.43
N LEU A 108 6.06 5.21 -8.85
CA LEU A 108 7.48 5.52 -8.66
C LEU A 108 7.92 6.86 -9.27
N LEU A 109 7.47 7.20 -10.49
CA LEU A 109 7.90 8.45 -11.14
C LEU A 109 7.31 9.69 -10.44
N PRO A 110 6.00 9.76 -10.12
CA PRO A 110 5.48 10.84 -9.29
C PRO A 110 6.15 10.97 -7.92
N TYR A 111 6.40 9.86 -7.23
CA TYR A 111 6.96 9.88 -5.86
C TYR A 111 8.43 10.27 -5.83
N PHE A 112 9.23 9.75 -6.76
CA PHE A 112 10.68 9.85 -6.70
C PHE A 112 11.29 10.75 -7.75
N ASN A 113 10.61 11.05 -8.86
CA ASN A 113 11.08 12.02 -9.86
C ASN A 113 10.31 13.34 -9.85
N ARG A 114 9.25 13.47 -9.03
CA ARG A 114 8.32 14.62 -9.08
C ARG A 114 7.67 14.77 -10.46
N ALA A 115 7.47 13.65 -11.14
CA ALA A 115 6.86 13.61 -12.46
C ALA A 115 5.33 13.77 -12.41
N ALA A 116 4.73 14.05 -13.56
CA ALA A 116 3.29 13.93 -13.72
C ALA A 116 2.83 12.46 -13.55
N TRP A 117 1.58 12.26 -13.14
CA TRP A 117 1.00 10.92 -13.11
C TRP A 117 0.77 10.43 -14.54
N SER A 118 1.38 9.29 -14.88
CA SER A 118 1.22 8.66 -16.18
C SER A 118 1.12 7.15 -16.06
N ARG A 119 0.18 6.57 -16.82
CA ARG A 119 0.06 5.11 -16.98
C ARG A 119 1.00 4.58 -18.06
N ASP A 120 1.49 5.44 -18.94
CA ASP A 120 2.40 5.10 -20.04
C ASP A 120 3.44 6.23 -20.26
N PRO A 121 4.48 6.30 -19.42
CA PRO A 121 5.45 7.40 -19.45
C PRO A 121 6.22 7.45 -20.77
N THR A 122 6.15 8.57 -21.48
CA THR A 122 6.82 8.80 -22.77
C THR A 122 7.31 10.22 -22.99
N SER A 123 6.61 11.21 -22.42
CA SER A 123 6.94 12.63 -22.54
C SER A 123 7.91 13.07 -21.45
N ASP A 124 8.56 14.22 -21.61
CA ASP A 124 9.51 14.75 -20.61
C ASP A 124 8.85 14.95 -19.23
N ASP A 125 7.59 15.40 -19.20
CA ASP A 125 6.81 15.61 -17.96
C ASP A 125 6.57 14.31 -17.19
N ASP A 126 6.49 13.18 -17.88
CA ASP A 126 6.30 11.85 -17.28
C ASP A 126 7.56 11.37 -16.53
N PHE A 127 8.71 11.98 -16.79
CA PHE A 127 9.97 11.63 -16.14
C PHE A 127 10.42 12.65 -15.10
N GLY A 128 9.78 13.81 -15.04
CA GLY A 128 10.05 14.87 -14.06
C GLY A 128 11.53 15.24 -14.02
N ASP A 129 12.09 15.24 -12.81
CA ASP A 129 13.51 15.55 -12.63
C ASP A 129 14.44 14.36 -12.88
N ARG A 130 13.95 13.16 -13.17
CA ARG A 130 14.77 11.98 -13.53
C ARG A 130 15.74 11.48 -12.45
N LEU A 131 15.49 11.71 -11.15
CA LEU A 131 16.32 11.19 -10.05
C LEU A 131 16.63 9.69 -10.19
N LEU A 132 15.60 8.87 -10.39
CA LEU A 132 15.74 7.41 -10.52
C LEU A 132 16.67 7.01 -11.68
N MET A 133 16.68 7.81 -12.75
CA MET A 133 17.47 7.56 -13.95
C MET A 133 18.92 8.01 -13.76
N ARG A 134 19.14 9.13 -13.05
CA ARG A 134 20.50 9.53 -12.61
C ARG A 134 21.13 8.48 -11.70
N MET A 135 20.31 7.73 -10.96
CA MET A 135 20.75 6.59 -10.15
C MET A 135 21.00 5.31 -10.98
N ASN A 136 20.77 5.33 -12.30
CA ASN A 136 20.91 4.20 -13.22
C ASN A 136 20.08 2.96 -12.86
N LEU A 137 18.92 3.17 -12.24
CA LEU A 137 18.01 2.10 -11.85
C LEU A 137 17.26 1.54 -13.06
N THR A 138 17.00 0.24 -13.02
CA THR A 138 16.00 -0.42 -13.87
C THR A 138 14.66 -0.40 -13.13
N ILE A 139 13.67 0.31 -13.65
CA ILE A 139 12.36 0.43 -13.02
C ILE A 139 11.43 -0.64 -13.58
N ILE A 140 10.82 -1.44 -12.73
CA ILE A 140 9.97 -2.57 -13.13
C ILE A 140 8.58 -2.41 -12.51
N TRP A 141 7.55 -2.52 -13.33
CA TRP A 141 6.16 -2.64 -12.90
C TRP A 141 5.60 -3.96 -13.39
N ILE A 142 4.88 -4.67 -12.53
CA ILE A 142 4.24 -5.95 -12.83
C ILE A 142 2.80 -5.97 -12.35
N GLY A 143 1.90 -6.49 -13.19
CA GLY A 143 0.52 -6.77 -12.86
C GLY A 143 0.43 -7.96 -11.92
N TRP A 144 0.09 -7.71 -10.66
CA TRP A 144 -0.05 -8.75 -9.63
C TRP A 144 -1.50 -8.91 -9.15
N GLN A 145 -2.34 -7.91 -9.40
CA GLN A 145 -3.73 -7.86 -8.95
C GLN A 145 -4.67 -8.22 -10.11
N PHE A 146 -5.62 -9.13 -9.89
CA PHE A 146 -6.52 -9.62 -10.93
C PHE A 146 -7.77 -8.73 -11.13
N ASP A 147 -8.28 -8.15 -10.04
CA ASP A 147 -9.54 -7.40 -9.98
C ASP A 147 -9.40 -5.92 -10.34
N VAL A 148 -8.27 -5.51 -10.92
CA VAL A 148 -8.04 -4.14 -11.40
C VAL A 148 -9.11 -3.74 -12.42
N PRO A 149 -9.62 -2.48 -12.38
CA PRO A 149 -10.55 -1.97 -13.38
C PRO A 149 -10.06 -2.21 -14.81
N ARG A 150 -10.98 -2.48 -15.72
CA ARG A 150 -10.66 -2.80 -17.12
C ARG A 150 -10.43 -1.53 -17.94
N GLU A 151 -9.37 -0.80 -17.59
CA GLU A 151 -9.00 0.46 -18.25
C GLU A 151 -7.64 0.36 -18.94
N PRO A 152 -7.44 1.07 -20.08
CA PRO A 152 -6.14 1.12 -20.74
C PRO A 152 -5.01 1.60 -19.82
N GLY A 153 -3.85 0.95 -19.94
CA GLY A 153 -2.61 1.31 -19.24
C GLY A 153 -2.48 0.81 -17.79
N LEU A 154 -3.55 0.26 -17.20
CA LEU A 154 -3.48 -0.42 -15.91
C LEU A 154 -2.93 -1.84 -16.08
N LEU A 155 -1.89 -2.17 -15.31
CA LEU A 155 -1.31 -3.51 -15.33
C LEU A 155 -2.16 -4.49 -14.53
N ARG A 156 -2.36 -5.71 -15.05
CA ARG A 156 -3.15 -6.74 -14.36
C ARG A 156 -2.49 -8.11 -14.35
N LEU A 157 -2.92 -8.91 -13.38
CA LEU A 157 -2.72 -10.34 -13.37
C LEU A 157 -3.89 -11.05 -14.06
N HIS A 158 -3.58 -11.98 -14.95
CA HIS A 158 -4.49 -12.94 -15.54
C HIS A 158 -4.25 -14.31 -14.88
N ALA A 159 -4.89 -14.50 -13.73
CA ALA A 159 -4.84 -15.75 -12.99
C ALA A 159 -6.03 -16.66 -13.34
N PRO A 160 -5.86 -17.99 -13.30
CA PRO A 160 -6.92 -18.94 -13.54
C PRO A 160 -7.99 -18.92 -12.43
N VAL A 161 -9.16 -19.42 -12.79
CA VAL A 161 -10.24 -19.75 -11.84
C VAL A 161 -10.03 -21.16 -11.32
N ALA A 162 -10.07 -21.34 -10.00
CA ALA A 162 -10.01 -22.64 -9.36
C ALA A 162 -11.32 -23.43 -9.52
N ARG A 163 -11.21 -24.75 -9.66
CA ARG A 163 -12.31 -25.69 -9.86
C ARG A 163 -12.32 -26.76 -8.77
N GLY A 164 -13.52 -27.16 -8.35
CA GLY A 164 -13.73 -28.29 -7.45
C GLY A 164 -13.78 -29.60 -8.24
N ALA A 165 -13.76 -30.73 -7.53
CA ALA A 165 -13.87 -32.05 -8.17
C ALA A 165 -15.20 -32.23 -8.94
N GLU A 166 -16.28 -31.63 -8.44
CA GLU A 166 -17.63 -31.78 -8.98
C GLU A 166 -18.09 -30.58 -9.85
N GLY A 167 -17.23 -29.58 -10.07
CA GLY A 167 -17.58 -28.40 -10.87
C GLY A 167 -17.06 -27.07 -10.31
N PRO A 168 -17.75 -25.94 -10.57
CA PRO A 168 -17.40 -24.64 -10.01
C PRO A 168 -17.32 -24.65 -8.48
N ILE A 169 -16.35 -23.96 -7.92
CA ILE A 169 -16.30 -23.74 -6.46
C ILE A 169 -17.25 -22.59 -6.14
N GLU A 170 -18.18 -22.82 -5.22
CA GLU A 170 -19.02 -21.78 -4.63
C GLU A 170 -18.61 -21.49 -3.18
N GLY A 171 -18.88 -20.28 -2.71
CA GLY A 171 -18.65 -19.90 -1.32
C GLY A 171 -19.20 -18.52 -0.97
N LEU A 172 -19.11 -18.17 0.31
CA LEU A 172 -19.56 -16.88 0.81
C LEU A 172 -18.56 -15.78 0.41
N VAL A 173 -19.10 -14.66 -0.04
CA VAL A 173 -18.40 -13.41 -0.26
C VAL A 173 -19.16 -12.31 0.48
N ARG A 174 -18.42 -11.30 0.92
CA ARG A 174 -18.99 -10.11 1.56
C ARG A 174 -18.71 -8.87 0.72
N SER A 175 -19.65 -7.94 0.79
CA SER A 175 -19.52 -6.56 0.33
C SER A 175 -20.05 -5.62 1.41
N ASP A 176 -19.40 -4.49 1.59
CA ASP A 176 -19.83 -3.46 2.54
C ASP A 176 -19.66 -2.06 1.96
N TRP A 177 -20.49 -1.13 2.44
CA TRP A 177 -20.53 0.24 1.96
C TRP A 177 -20.87 1.21 3.08
N THR A 178 -20.13 2.30 3.13
CA THR A 178 -20.55 3.52 3.80
C THR A 178 -21.19 4.43 2.75
N VAL A 179 -22.45 4.78 2.95
CA VAL A 179 -23.19 5.58 1.97
C VAL A 179 -23.01 7.05 2.28
N GLU A 180 -22.22 7.75 1.48
CA GLU A 180 -21.98 9.19 1.67
C GLU A 180 -23.04 10.07 1.00
N ARG A 181 -23.69 9.54 -0.04
CA ARG A 181 -24.77 10.20 -0.78
C ARG A 181 -25.87 9.19 -1.09
N PRO A 182 -27.16 9.57 -1.01
CA PRO A 182 -28.25 8.69 -1.41
C PRO A 182 -28.04 8.15 -2.82
N THR A 183 -28.22 6.84 -2.99
CA THR A 183 -28.08 6.15 -4.28
C THR A 183 -29.07 4.99 -4.35
N ALA A 184 -29.56 4.67 -5.55
CA ALA A 184 -30.46 3.54 -5.75
C ALA A 184 -29.72 2.19 -5.84
N THR A 185 -28.45 2.21 -6.26
CA THR A 185 -27.66 0.99 -6.48
C THR A 185 -26.23 1.14 -5.96
N LEU A 186 -25.62 0.00 -5.60
CA LEU A 186 -24.24 -0.10 -5.14
C LEU A 186 -23.51 -1.25 -5.87
N PRO A 187 -22.24 -1.07 -6.28
CA PRO A 187 -21.44 -2.14 -6.85
C PRO A 187 -21.02 -3.14 -5.77
N LEU A 188 -21.03 -4.44 -6.08
CA LEU A 188 -20.57 -5.50 -5.16
C LEU A 188 -19.04 -5.48 -4.97
N ALA A 189 -18.31 -5.00 -5.96
CA ALA A 189 -16.87 -4.81 -5.81
C ALA A 189 -16.53 -3.70 -4.83
N HIS A 190 -15.34 -3.77 -4.23
CA HIS A 190 -14.80 -2.63 -3.52
C HIS A 190 -14.38 -1.55 -4.52
N ARG A 191 -14.95 -0.34 -4.35
CA ARG A 191 -14.74 0.79 -5.26
C ARG A 191 -15.21 0.43 -6.68
N ASP A 192 -14.33 0.56 -7.66
CA ASP A 192 -14.53 0.38 -9.09
C ASP A 192 -13.94 -0.94 -9.63
N HIS A 193 -13.53 -1.85 -8.74
CA HIS A 193 -12.84 -3.09 -9.12
C HIS A 193 -13.78 -4.14 -9.70
N VAL A 194 -13.22 -5.26 -10.15
CA VAL A 194 -14.00 -6.39 -10.66
C VAL A 194 -14.61 -7.18 -9.50
N ALA A 195 -15.93 -7.35 -9.51
CA ALA A 195 -16.66 -8.11 -8.49
C ALA A 195 -16.61 -9.61 -8.76
N TYR A 196 -16.69 -10.43 -7.71
CA TYR A 196 -17.18 -11.80 -7.85
C TYR A 196 -18.69 -11.77 -8.05
N PRO A 197 -19.22 -12.29 -9.17
CA PRO A 197 -20.64 -12.26 -9.45
C PRO A 197 -21.41 -13.21 -8.52
N VAL A 198 -22.64 -12.83 -8.19
CA VAL A 198 -23.56 -13.69 -7.42
C VAL A 198 -23.86 -14.97 -8.22
N SER A 199 -23.73 -16.13 -7.56
CA SER A 199 -23.96 -17.43 -8.18
C SER A 199 -25.45 -17.67 -8.44
N ASP A 200 -26.27 -17.50 -7.41
CA ASP A 200 -27.73 -17.59 -7.45
C ASP A 200 -28.36 -16.36 -6.75
N PRO A 201 -29.04 -15.46 -7.49
CA PRO A 201 -29.69 -14.26 -6.96
C PRO A 201 -30.76 -14.50 -5.89
N VAL A 202 -31.39 -15.68 -5.86
CA VAL A 202 -32.48 -15.99 -4.91
C VAL A 202 -32.04 -16.89 -3.76
N HIS A 203 -30.75 -17.24 -3.71
CA HIS A 203 -30.21 -18.12 -2.66
C HIS A 203 -30.47 -17.56 -1.25
N PRO A 204 -30.89 -18.39 -0.27
CA PRO A 204 -31.22 -17.95 1.09
C PRO A 204 -30.03 -17.34 1.86
N ASP A 205 -28.80 -17.78 1.57
CA ASP A 205 -27.58 -17.21 2.17
C ASP A 205 -27.30 -15.76 1.74
N ASN A 206 -28.00 -15.23 0.73
CA ASN A 206 -27.86 -13.84 0.34
C ASN A 206 -28.61 -12.95 1.35
N VAL A 207 -27.88 -12.27 2.23
CA VAL A 207 -28.43 -11.46 3.32
C VAL A 207 -27.83 -10.07 3.29
N LEU A 208 -28.70 -9.05 3.13
CA LEU A 208 -28.35 -7.65 3.29
C LEU A 208 -28.66 -7.21 4.73
N THR A 209 -27.72 -6.52 5.36
CA THR A 209 -27.89 -5.89 6.67
C THR A 209 -27.58 -4.40 6.60
N VAL A 210 -28.12 -3.64 7.55
CA VAL A 210 -27.83 -2.21 7.75
C VAL A 210 -27.48 -1.96 9.21
N ARG A 211 -26.58 -1.02 9.47
CA ARG A 211 -26.23 -0.55 10.83
C ARG A 211 -25.83 0.94 10.82
N PRO A 212 -26.03 1.67 11.94
CA PRO A 212 -25.69 3.09 12.02
C PRO A 212 -24.21 3.35 12.33
N ALA A 213 -23.47 2.36 12.82
CA ALA A 213 -22.07 2.51 13.26
C ALA A 213 -21.27 1.22 13.00
N ARG A 214 -19.93 1.34 12.95
CA ARG A 214 -19.01 0.22 12.62
C ARG A 214 -19.26 -1.04 13.46
N LEU A 215 -19.39 -0.88 14.78
CA LEU A 215 -19.67 -1.96 15.75
C LEU A 215 -21.15 -2.03 16.16
N GLY A 216 -22.03 -1.28 15.49
CA GLY A 216 -23.46 -1.28 15.78
C GLY A 216 -24.12 -2.61 15.43
N GLN A 217 -25.27 -2.87 16.05
CA GLN A 217 -26.07 -4.05 15.75
C GLN A 217 -26.49 -4.05 14.28
N ARG A 218 -26.40 -5.21 13.63
CA ARG A 218 -26.87 -5.42 12.27
C ARG A 218 -28.36 -5.69 12.29
N GLU A 219 -29.10 -4.94 11.50
CA GLU A 219 -30.52 -5.18 11.23
C GLU A 219 -30.64 -5.79 9.83
N ILE A 220 -31.38 -6.90 9.72
CA ILE A 220 -31.61 -7.53 8.41
C ILE A 220 -32.55 -6.65 7.60
N VAL A 221 -32.16 -6.33 6.37
CA VAL A 221 -33.03 -5.67 5.41
C VAL A 221 -33.93 -6.73 4.76
N PRO A 222 -35.28 -6.61 4.85
CA PRO A 222 -36.20 -7.60 4.31
C PRO A 222 -35.92 -7.92 2.84
N ARG A 223 -35.97 -9.21 2.49
CA ARG A 223 -35.52 -9.75 1.19
C ARG A 223 -36.25 -9.11 0.01
N GLU A 224 -37.53 -8.81 0.16
CA GLU A 224 -38.41 -8.20 -0.82
C GLU A 224 -38.07 -6.72 -1.11
N ARG A 225 -37.29 -6.07 -0.24
CA ARG A 225 -36.88 -4.68 -0.45
C ARG A 225 -35.68 -4.53 -1.37
N TRP A 226 -34.95 -5.60 -1.68
CA TRP A 226 -33.72 -5.49 -2.47
C TRP A 226 -33.59 -6.61 -3.51
N ARG A 227 -32.78 -6.37 -4.53
CA ARG A 227 -32.46 -7.37 -5.56
C ARG A 227 -31.11 -7.06 -6.21
N PHE A 228 -30.55 -8.05 -6.89
CA PHE A 228 -29.32 -7.89 -7.66
C PHE A 228 -29.61 -7.22 -9.01
N ALA A 229 -29.33 -5.92 -9.08
CA ALA A 229 -29.65 -5.10 -10.22
C ALA A 229 -28.80 -3.82 -10.24
N ARG A 230 -28.62 -3.27 -11.44
CA ARG A 230 -27.91 -2.01 -11.70
C ARG A 230 -28.83 -1.00 -12.37
N LEU A 231 -28.68 0.26 -12.00
CA LEU A 231 -29.33 1.36 -12.69
C LEU A 231 -28.53 1.71 -13.94
N ASP A 232 -29.11 1.51 -15.12
CA ASP A 232 -28.52 1.83 -16.41
C ASP A 232 -29.44 2.80 -17.16
N ASN A 233 -28.97 4.03 -17.40
CA ASN A 233 -29.73 5.12 -18.02
C ASN A 233 -31.13 5.33 -17.41
N GLY A 234 -31.21 5.28 -16.07
CA GLY A 234 -32.47 5.45 -15.33
C GLY A 234 -33.37 4.21 -15.29
N ARG A 235 -33.00 3.12 -15.97
CA ARG A 235 -33.74 1.85 -15.94
C ARG A 235 -32.99 0.82 -15.09
N LEU A 236 -33.72 0.17 -14.18
CA LEU A 236 -33.16 -0.89 -13.35
C LEU A 236 -33.14 -2.22 -14.13
N ALA A 237 -31.96 -2.80 -14.33
CA ALA A 237 -31.77 -4.08 -15.03
C ALA A 237 -31.07 -5.09 -14.13
N ASP A 238 -31.39 -6.38 -14.28
CA ASP A 238 -30.78 -7.46 -13.51
C ASP A 238 -29.27 -7.49 -13.74
N ASP A 239 -28.51 -7.54 -12.64
CA ASP A 239 -27.06 -7.45 -12.66
C ASP A 239 -26.48 -8.18 -11.45
N ARG A 240 -25.64 -9.19 -11.69
CA ARG A 240 -25.06 -10.05 -10.65
C ARG A 240 -23.87 -9.42 -9.92
N THR A 241 -23.53 -8.19 -10.25
CA THR A 241 -22.39 -7.43 -9.70
C THR A 241 -22.83 -6.14 -9.03
N HIS A 242 -24.14 -5.88 -8.95
CA HIS A 242 -24.71 -4.71 -8.27
C HIS A 242 -25.90 -5.13 -7.41
N ILE A 243 -26.21 -4.31 -6.41
CA ILE A 243 -27.40 -4.44 -5.57
C ILE A 243 -28.23 -3.17 -5.65
N SER A 244 -29.56 -3.34 -5.67
CA SER A 244 -30.56 -2.29 -5.65
C SER A 244 -31.42 -2.43 -4.39
N LEU A 245 -31.82 -1.29 -3.82
CA LEU A 245 -32.69 -1.22 -2.64
C LEU A 245 -33.89 -0.31 -2.92
N THR A 246 -35.11 -0.79 -2.62
CA THR A 246 -36.35 -0.02 -2.68
C THR A 246 -36.31 1.13 -1.68
N GLY A 247 -36.47 2.35 -2.17
CA GLY A 247 -36.28 3.59 -1.40
C GLY A 247 -34.84 4.12 -1.42
N GLY A 248 -33.90 3.36 -2.00
CA GLY A 248 -32.48 3.72 -2.07
C GLY A 248 -31.72 3.45 -0.77
N PHE A 249 -30.39 3.55 -0.87
CA PHE A 249 -29.47 3.45 0.24
C PHE A 249 -29.32 4.81 0.93
N GLU A 250 -29.43 4.83 2.26
CA GLU A 250 -29.48 6.05 3.06
C GLU A 250 -28.09 6.56 3.44
N ARG A 251 -27.91 7.89 3.43
CA ARG A 251 -26.66 8.53 3.85
C ARG A 251 -26.35 8.25 5.32
N GLY A 252 -25.08 8.03 5.63
CA GLY A 252 -24.58 7.82 7.00
C GLY A 252 -24.88 6.44 7.58
N LYS A 253 -25.46 5.54 6.78
CA LYS A 253 -25.65 4.14 7.13
C LYS A 253 -24.53 3.28 6.55
N ILE A 254 -24.24 2.19 7.23
CA ILE A 254 -23.37 1.12 6.74
C ILE A 254 -24.24 -0.04 6.31
N TYR A 255 -24.16 -0.39 5.03
CA TYR A 255 -24.79 -1.59 4.49
C TYR A 255 -23.75 -2.69 4.32
N GLU A 256 -24.15 -3.93 4.55
CA GLU A 256 -23.28 -5.10 4.39
C GLU A 256 -24.08 -6.27 3.82
N LEU A 257 -23.63 -6.80 2.70
CA LEU A 257 -24.19 -7.94 2.01
C LEU A 257 -23.26 -9.14 2.16
N VAL A 258 -23.79 -10.24 2.67
CA VAL A 258 -23.21 -11.57 2.49
C VAL A 258 -23.95 -12.25 1.35
N TYR A 259 -23.23 -12.86 0.42
CA TYR A 259 -23.83 -13.53 -0.73
C TYR A 259 -23.00 -14.71 -1.20
N ARG A 260 -23.63 -15.64 -1.94
CA ARG A 260 -22.89 -16.71 -2.61
C ARG A 260 -22.32 -16.24 -3.93
N ALA A 261 -21.02 -16.46 -4.10
CA ALA A 261 -20.33 -16.30 -5.35
C ALA A 261 -19.77 -17.64 -5.83
N ARG A 262 -19.33 -17.68 -7.08
CA ARG A 262 -18.67 -18.84 -7.68
C ARG A 262 -17.39 -18.42 -8.40
N ASP A 263 -16.62 -19.41 -8.84
CA ASP A 263 -15.45 -19.21 -9.69
C ASP A 263 -14.34 -18.37 -9.02
N PRO A 264 -13.79 -18.79 -7.85
CA PRO A 264 -12.71 -18.06 -7.19
C PRO A 264 -11.45 -18.05 -8.06
N VAL A 265 -10.86 -16.87 -8.21
CA VAL A 265 -9.56 -16.68 -8.86
C VAL A 265 -8.45 -17.11 -7.90
N VAL A 266 -7.39 -17.73 -8.42
CA VAL A 266 -6.19 -18.09 -7.63
C VAL A 266 -5.35 -16.84 -7.37
N VAL A 267 -5.80 -16.01 -6.42
CA VAL A 267 -5.26 -14.65 -6.18
C VAL A 267 -3.78 -14.67 -5.79
N GLY A 268 -3.35 -15.69 -5.02
CA GLY A 268 -1.98 -15.79 -4.52
C GLY A 268 -0.91 -15.94 -5.62
N ILE A 269 -1.28 -16.23 -6.87
CA ILE A 269 -0.35 -16.18 -8.01
C ILE A 269 0.26 -14.78 -8.18
N GLY A 270 -0.40 -13.71 -7.71
CA GLY A 270 0.19 -12.38 -7.70
C GLY A 270 1.49 -12.28 -6.90
N LEU A 271 1.62 -13.07 -5.82
CA LEU A 271 2.86 -13.17 -5.03
C LEU A 271 3.96 -13.87 -5.82
N ALA A 272 3.64 -14.98 -6.49
CA ALA A 272 4.57 -15.70 -7.34
C ALA A 272 5.00 -14.87 -8.56
N ALA A 273 4.08 -14.15 -9.21
CA ALA A 273 4.40 -13.29 -10.37
C ALA A 273 5.48 -12.25 -10.02
N VAL A 274 5.38 -11.60 -8.86
CA VAL A 274 6.40 -10.65 -8.37
C VAL A 274 7.73 -11.36 -8.07
N ARG A 275 7.68 -12.51 -7.40
CA ARG A 275 8.85 -13.33 -7.06
C ARG A 275 9.61 -13.78 -8.31
N ASP A 276 8.89 -14.37 -9.25
CA ASP A 276 9.42 -15.10 -10.40
C ASP A 276 9.96 -14.15 -11.48
N VAL A 277 9.30 -13.00 -11.69
CA VAL A 277 9.80 -11.97 -12.62
C VAL A 277 11.13 -11.41 -12.14
N ILE A 278 11.29 -11.16 -10.84
CA ILE A 278 12.58 -10.67 -10.30
C ILE A 278 13.61 -11.77 -10.24
N SER A 279 13.24 -13.00 -9.90
CA SER A 279 14.17 -14.14 -10.00
C SER A 279 14.69 -14.28 -11.44
N SER A 280 13.81 -14.23 -12.44
CA SER A 280 14.19 -14.26 -13.86
C SER A 280 15.10 -13.09 -14.23
N ALA A 281 14.78 -11.87 -13.81
CA ALA A 281 15.62 -10.69 -14.04
C ALA A 281 17.03 -10.80 -13.43
N ARG A 282 17.16 -11.48 -12.29
CA ARG A 282 18.45 -11.64 -11.60
C ARG A 282 19.28 -12.79 -12.15
N TYR A 283 18.62 -13.90 -12.47
CA TYR A 283 19.29 -15.18 -12.60
C TYR A 283 19.13 -15.86 -13.97
N ASP A 284 18.16 -15.46 -14.80
CA ASP A 284 18.08 -15.96 -16.18
C ASP A 284 18.97 -15.11 -17.09
N THR A 285 20.02 -15.72 -17.63
CA THR A 285 20.91 -15.11 -18.62
C THR A 285 20.21 -14.61 -19.89
N ARG A 286 18.99 -15.08 -20.16
CA ARG A 286 18.15 -14.68 -21.29
C ARG A 286 17.16 -13.58 -20.93
N SER A 287 17.22 -13.03 -19.72
CA SER A 287 16.30 -11.99 -19.29
C SER A 287 16.36 -10.77 -20.22
N GLU A 288 15.18 -10.22 -20.52
CA GLU A 288 15.02 -8.97 -21.27
C GLU A 288 15.43 -7.73 -20.46
N PHE A 289 15.73 -7.87 -19.17
CA PHE A 289 16.11 -6.75 -18.30
C PHE A 289 16.96 -7.29 -17.14
N PRO A 290 18.20 -7.74 -17.41
CA PRO A 290 19.06 -8.33 -16.40
C PRO A 290 19.45 -7.30 -15.33
N VAL A 291 19.45 -7.72 -14.06
CA VAL A 291 19.76 -6.88 -12.90
C VAL A 291 20.64 -7.62 -11.90
N THR A 292 21.45 -6.89 -11.13
CA THR A 292 22.42 -7.49 -10.18
C THR A 292 21.94 -7.46 -8.73
N ALA A 293 21.10 -6.50 -8.39
CA ALA A 293 20.40 -6.40 -7.11
C ALA A 293 18.94 -5.97 -7.33
N ALA A 294 18.08 -6.25 -6.36
CA ALA A 294 16.67 -5.90 -6.46
C ALA A 294 16.10 -5.28 -5.19
N ILE A 295 15.41 -4.16 -5.35
CA ILE A 295 14.64 -3.49 -4.31
C ILE A 295 13.17 -3.52 -4.70
N ALA A 296 12.30 -3.96 -3.79
CA ALA A 296 10.86 -3.81 -3.94
C ALA A 296 10.39 -2.51 -3.29
N ALA A 297 9.50 -1.79 -3.94
CA ALA A 297 8.80 -0.63 -3.40
C ALA A 297 7.29 -0.87 -3.42
N GLY A 298 6.63 -0.56 -2.30
CA GLY A 298 5.18 -0.67 -2.15
C GLY A 298 4.63 0.55 -1.45
N ILE A 299 3.53 1.10 -1.97
CA ILE A 299 2.87 2.32 -1.48
C ILE A 299 1.42 1.97 -1.14
N SER A 300 1.03 2.19 0.12
CA SER A 300 -0.32 1.91 0.62
C SER A 300 -0.73 0.42 0.47
N GLN A 301 -1.60 0.08 -0.49
CA GLN A 301 -2.01 -1.30 -0.76
C GLN A 301 -0.81 -2.20 -1.06
N SER A 302 0.11 -1.75 -1.91
CA SER A 302 1.27 -2.55 -2.28
C SER A 302 2.34 -2.59 -1.21
N GLY A 303 2.37 -1.62 -0.29
CA GLY A 303 3.17 -1.73 0.93
C GLY A 303 2.70 -2.87 1.83
N ARG A 304 1.37 -3.01 2.01
CA ARG A 304 0.77 -4.17 2.70
C ARG A 304 1.03 -5.49 1.98
N PHE A 305 1.05 -5.47 0.64
CA PHE A 305 1.42 -6.64 -0.15
C PHE A 305 2.84 -7.09 0.17
N LEU A 306 3.82 -6.18 0.23
CA LEU A 306 5.20 -6.55 0.59
C LEU A 306 5.31 -7.13 2.01
N ARG A 307 4.53 -6.61 2.96
CA ARG A 307 4.44 -7.20 4.31
C ARG A 307 3.86 -8.63 4.27
N HIS A 308 2.83 -8.86 3.46
CA HIS A 308 2.24 -10.19 3.26
C HIS A 308 3.18 -11.15 2.51
N PHE A 309 3.91 -10.64 1.52
CA PHE A 309 4.92 -11.35 0.74
C PHE A 309 6.04 -11.89 1.64
N LEU A 310 6.54 -11.05 2.56
CA LEU A 310 7.50 -11.48 3.59
C LEU A 310 6.89 -12.52 4.51
N TYR A 311 5.69 -12.25 5.04
CA TYR A 311 4.99 -13.16 5.96
C TYR A 311 4.81 -14.57 5.38
N GLN A 312 4.51 -14.68 4.09
CA GLN A 312 4.31 -15.96 3.39
C GLN A 312 5.60 -16.56 2.82
N GLY A 313 6.77 -15.96 3.06
CA GLY A 313 8.06 -16.53 2.67
C GLY A 313 8.45 -16.35 1.21
N PHE A 314 7.76 -15.49 0.46
CA PHE A 314 7.95 -15.35 -0.99
C PHE A 314 9.27 -14.67 -1.41
N ASN A 315 10.13 -14.26 -0.47
CA ASN A 315 11.46 -13.74 -0.84
C ASN A 315 12.48 -14.84 -1.19
N THR A 316 12.02 -16.09 -1.33
CA THR A 316 12.78 -17.26 -1.77
C THR A 316 12.09 -17.86 -3.00
N ASP A 317 12.82 -18.01 -4.13
CA ASP A 317 12.28 -18.60 -5.37
C ASP A 317 12.19 -20.14 -5.36
N GLU A 318 11.70 -20.78 -6.44
CA GLU A 318 11.59 -22.25 -6.48
C GLU A 318 12.96 -22.94 -6.43
N ALA A 319 14.03 -22.25 -6.85
CA ALA A 319 15.41 -22.73 -6.77
C ALA A 319 16.09 -22.45 -5.42
N GLY A 320 15.38 -21.91 -4.42
CA GLY A 320 15.91 -21.64 -3.09
C GLY A 320 16.82 -20.42 -3.00
N ARG A 321 16.70 -19.45 -3.93
CA ARG A 321 17.52 -18.24 -3.99
C ARG A 321 16.76 -17.02 -3.47
N LYS A 322 17.49 -16.06 -2.89
CA LYS A 322 16.94 -14.76 -2.47
C LYS A 322 16.47 -13.96 -3.70
N VAL A 323 15.28 -13.37 -3.61
CA VAL A 323 14.71 -12.55 -4.69
C VAL A 323 15.03 -11.07 -4.52
N PHE A 324 14.61 -10.44 -3.43
CA PHE A 324 14.88 -9.03 -3.12
C PHE A 324 15.97 -8.87 -2.06
N ASP A 325 16.87 -7.93 -2.29
CA ASP A 325 17.89 -7.50 -1.34
C ASP A 325 17.36 -6.43 -0.39
N GLY A 326 16.46 -5.57 -0.88
CA GLY A 326 15.89 -4.46 -0.12
C GLY A 326 14.39 -4.27 -0.33
N MET A 327 13.72 -3.64 0.64
CA MET A 327 12.31 -3.26 0.51
C MET A 327 12.04 -1.88 1.09
N LEU A 328 11.34 -1.03 0.33
CA LEU A 328 10.75 0.22 0.80
C LEU A 328 9.23 0.03 0.94
N VAL A 329 8.77 -0.11 2.18
CA VAL A 329 7.37 -0.31 2.54
C VAL A 329 6.80 1.01 3.02
N HIS A 330 6.06 1.70 2.16
CA HIS A 330 5.48 3.01 2.42
C HIS A 330 3.98 2.94 2.69
N THR A 331 3.53 3.64 3.74
CA THR A 331 2.11 3.88 4.13
C THR A 331 1.26 2.61 4.24
N ALA A 332 1.90 1.49 4.59
CA ALA A 332 1.24 0.21 4.78
C ALA A 332 0.53 0.10 6.14
N GLY A 333 0.90 0.95 7.10
CA GLY A 333 0.54 0.75 8.50
C GLY A 333 1.07 -0.58 9.03
N ALA A 334 0.31 -1.22 9.91
CA ALA A 334 0.62 -2.55 10.40
C ALA A 334 0.01 -3.69 9.57
N GLY A 335 -0.86 -3.36 8.61
CA GLY A 335 -1.65 -4.33 7.87
C GLY A 335 -0.85 -5.24 6.93
N ARG A 336 -1.48 -6.38 6.63
CA ARG A 336 -1.27 -7.24 5.45
C ARG A 336 -2.48 -7.04 4.53
N GLY A 337 -2.92 -8.03 3.75
CA GLY A 337 -4.10 -7.85 2.92
C GLY A 337 -4.76 -9.12 2.43
N SER A 338 -5.95 -8.93 1.85
CA SER A 338 -6.71 -9.93 1.10
C SER A 338 -6.01 -10.27 -0.21
N PHE A 339 -4.83 -10.89 -0.11
CA PHE A 339 -3.95 -11.16 -1.26
C PHE A 339 -3.77 -12.65 -1.53
N ASN A 340 -4.14 -13.53 -0.59
CA ASN A 340 -4.00 -14.97 -0.75
C ASN A 340 -5.00 -15.73 0.14
N HIS A 341 -6.27 -15.67 -0.22
CA HIS A 341 -7.34 -16.52 0.33
C HIS A 341 -8.41 -16.69 -0.75
N ARG A 342 -9.28 -17.69 -0.60
CA ARG A 342 -10.39 -17.93 -1.52
C ARG A 342 -11.32 -16.72 -1.54
N PHE A 343 -11.73 -16.29 -2.74
CA PHE A 343 -12.50 -15.08 -2.99
C PHE A 343 -11.85 -13.78 -2.44
N ALA A 344 -10.52 -13.75 -2.32
CA ALA A 344 -9.81 -12.55 -1.94
C ALA A 344 -10.07 -11.39 -2.90
N GLN A 345 -10.22 -10.20 -2.34
CA GLN A 345 -10.34 -8.97 -3.10
C GLN A 345 -9.22 -8.00 -2.68
N PRO A 346 -8.09 -7.99 -3.40
CA PRO A 346 -6.90 -7.20 -3.04
C PRO A 346 -7.15 -5.71 -2.85
N SER A 347 -8.20 -5.19 -3.48
CA SER A 347 -8.63 -3.80 -3.31
C SER A 347 -9.05 -3.45 -1.88
N ARG A 348 -9.40 -4.42 -1.03
CA ARG A 348 -9.81 -4.18 0.37
C ARG A 348 -8.63 -3.69 1.22
N ASP A 349 -8.82 -2.56 1.88
CA ASP A 349 -7.71 -1.83 2.50
C ASP A 349 -7.96 -1.31 3.91
N ALA A 350 -9.04 -1.83 4.55
CA ALA A 350 -9.57 -1.62 5.90
C ALA A 350 -9.29 -0.25 6.53
N HIS A 351 -10.38 0.44 6.78
CA HIS A 351 -10.39 1.72 7.47
C HIS A 351 -11.56 1.75 8.45
N ARG A 352 -11.68 2.87 9.16
CA ARG A 352 -12.75 3.04 10.14
C ARG A 352 -14.13 3.09 9.48
N PHE A 353 -14.24 3.49 8.21
CA PHE A 353 -15.49 3.55 7.45
C PHE A 353 -15.45 2.83 6.09
N SER A 354 -14.51 1.91 5.87
CA SER A 354 -14.43 1.12 4.64
C SER A 354 -13.81 -0.24 4.88
N ALA A 355 -14.25 -1.26 4.12
CA ALA A 355 -13.71 -2.63 4.17
C ALA A 355 -13.62 -3.15 5.62
N PHE A 356 -14.75 -3.13 6.32
CA PHE A 356 -14.89 -3.54 7.71
C PHE A 356 -14.52 -5.01 7.88
N PHE A 357 -13.62 -5.34 8.80
CA PHE A 357 -13.31 -6.70 9.22
C PHE A 357 -12.85 -7.67 8.10
N TYR A 358 -12.41 -7.17 6.95
CA TYR A 358 -11.74 -8.01 5.94
C TYR A 358 -10.34 -8.42 6.43
N PRO A 359 -9.81 -9.56 5.96
CA PRO A 359 -8.49 -10.05 6.37
C PRO A 359 -7.37 -9.16 5.83
N THR A 360 -7.12 -8.07 6.54
CA THR A 360 -6.24 -6.98 6.14
C THR A 360 -5.29 -6.64 7.28
N ASP A 361 -5.80 -6.27 8.45
CA ASP A 361 -4.98 -5.99 9.63
C ASP A 361 -4.82 -7.24 10.51
N LEU A 362 -3.96 -8.16 10.07
CA LEU A 362 -3.78 -9.47 10.70
C LEU A 362 -2.42 -9.60 11.38
N PHE A 363 -2.42 -9.99 12.66
CA PHE A 363 -1.22 -10.44 13.37
C PHE A 363 -0.48 -11.53 12.57
N PRO A 364 0.86 -11.55 12.49
CA PRO A 364 1.82 -10.70 13.20
C PRO A 364 2.03 -9.32 12.54
N PHE A 365 2.38 -8.33 13.36
CA PHE A 365 2.59 -6.94 12.92
C PHE A 365 4.06 -6.53 12.85
N THR A 366 4.93 -7.15 13.65
CA THR A 366 6.38 -6.91 13.61
C THR A 366 7.09 -8.02 12.84
N THR A 367 8.32 -7.75 12.40
CA THR A 367 9.17 -8.72 11.73
C THR A 367 9.71 -9.79 12.69
N ARG A 368 9.90 -9.42 13.96
CA ARG A 368 10.26 -10.32 15.05
C ARG A 368 9.07 -11.22 15.40
N THR A 369 9.38 -12.42 15.87
CA THR A 369 8.35 -13.29 16.41
C THR A 369 7.88 -12.78 17.77
N GLN A 370 6.57 -12.62 17.91
CA GLN A 370 5.90 -12.26 19.15
C GLN A 370 4.81 -13.28 19.46
N THR A 371 4.30 -13.28 20.68
CA THR A 371 3.14 -14.06 21.08
C THR A 371 1.98 -13.11 21.33
N ASP A 372 0.83 -13.35 20.70
CA ASP A 372 -0.41 -12.67 21.06
C ASP A 372 -0.97 -13.29 22.35
N PRO A 373 -1.04 -12.53 23.47
CA PRO A 373 -1.46 -13.07 24.76
C PRO A 373 -2.92 -13.53 24.78
N GLU A 374 -3.78 -13.00 23.91
CA GLU A 374 -5.21 -13.35 23.87
C GLU A 374 -5.47 -14.67 23.12
N THR A 375 -4.70 -14.95 22.07
CA THR A 375 -4.91 -16.14 21.21
C THR A 375 -3.86 -17.23 21.42
N GLY A 376 -2.73 -16.91 22.05
CA GLY A 376 -1.58 -17.79 22.20
C GLY A 376 -0.76 -18.00 20.91
N ILE A 377 -1.18 -17.39 19.79
CA ILE A 377 -0.50 -17.52 18.50
C ILE A 377 0.87 -16.83 18.58
N ARG A 378 1.92 -17.55 18.17
CA ARG A 378 3.30 -17.05 18.14
C ARG A 378 3.82 -16.99 16.70
N ASP A 379 4.01 -15.79 16.16
CA ASP A 379 4.43 -15.59 14.75
C ASP A 379 5.16 -14.23 14.56
N GLY A 380 5.80 -14.03 13.40
CA GLY A 380 6.48 -12.79 12.97
C GLY A 380 6.56 -12.71 11.45
N LEU A 381 6.64 -11.49 10.86
CA LEU A 381 6.66 -11.36 9.39
C LEU A 381 7.85 -12.07 8.73
N LEU A 382 8.96 -12.28 9.43
CA LEU A 382 10.14 -12.98 8.89
C LEU A 382 10.29 -14.42 9.41
N ALA A 383 9.28 -14.95 10.12
CA ALA A 383 9.36 -16.28 10.75
C ALA A 383 9.49 -17.43 9.75
N ARG A 384 9.05 -17.24 8.50
CA ARG A 384 9.10 -18.24 7.41
C ARG A 384 10.27 -18.02 6.45
N LEU A 385 11.15 -17.06 6.74
CA LEU A 385 12.30 -16.74 5.89
C LEU A 385 13.61 -17.17 6.54
N GLU A 386 14.44 -17.83 5.74
CA GLU A 386 15.84 -18.07 6.06
C GLU A 386 16.56 -16.75 6.35
N PRO A 387 17.47 -16.70 7.35
CA PRO A 387 18.18 -15.47 7.69
C PRO A 387 18.87 -14.81 6.48
N ALA A 388 19.46 -15.61 5.58
CA ALA A 388 20.12 -15.12 4.37
C ALA A 388 19.17 -14.49 3.34
N HIS A 389 17.87 -14.76 3.43
CA HIS A 389 16.84 -14.27 2.52
C HIS A 389 16.03 -13.12 3.11
N ARG A 390 16.38 -12.62 4.31
CA ARG A 390 15.75 -11.44 4.90
C ARG A 390 16.30 -10.18 4.22
N PRO A 391 15.46 -9.33 3.61
CA PRO A 391 15.94 -8.11 2.97
C PRO A 391 16.28 -7.03 4.00
N LYS A 392 17.02 -6.00 3.56
CA LYS A 392 17.11 -4.72 4.29
C LYS A 392 15.82 -3.94 4.07
N ILE A 393 15.13 -3.50 5.13
CA ILE A 393 13.76 -2.96 5.03
C ILE A 393 13.68 -1.56 5.61
N PHE A 394 13.12 -0.63 4.83
CA PHE A 394 12.62 0.65 5.33
C PHE A 394 11.10 0.59 5.44
N PHE A 395 10.59 0.66 6.68
CA PHE A 395 9.19 0.96 6.94
C PHE A 395 9.02 2.46 7.06
N THR A 396 8.24 3.06 6.17
CA THR A 396 7.91 4.49 6.21
C THR A 396 6.42 4.66 6.37
N ASN A 397 5.99 5.37 7.41
CA ASN A 397 4.59 5.64 7.69
C ASN A 397 4.45 7.12 8.00
N THR A 398 3.39 7.77 7.54
CA THR A 398 3.07 9.13 7.96
C THR A 398 2.35 9.09 9.32
N GLY A 399 1.96 10.24 9.84
CA GLY A 399 1.07 10.25 11.01
C GLY A 399 -0.27 9.59 10.70
N TYR A 400 -0.77 9.65 9.46
CA TYR A 400 -2.08 9.09 9.15
C TYR A 400 -2.11 7.59 9.44
N GLU A 401 -1.04 6.84 9.15
CA GLU A 401 -1.07 5.39 9.37
C GLU A 401 -1.09 5.00 10.85
N TYR A 402 -0.66 5.87 11.77
CA TYR A 402 -0.87 5.63 13.21
C TYR A 402 -2.36 5.73 13.54
N TRP A 403 -3.06 6.70 12.98
CA TRP A 403 -4.50 6.94 13.21
C TRP A 403 -5.43 6.00 12.43
N GLY A 404 -5.12 5.75 11.17
CA GLY A 404 -5.97 5.08 10.20
C GLY A 404 -5.56 3.66 9.87
N ARG A 405 -4.33 3.23 10.22
CA ARG A 405 -3.78 1.90 9.84
C ARG A 405 -2.92 1.24 10.92
N THR A 406 -3.17 1.60 12.19
CA THR A 406 -2.55 1.00 13.39
C THR A 406 -1.02 0.85 13.33
N ALA A 407 -0.32 1.81 12.71
CA ALA A 407 1.13 1.72 12.49
C ALA A 407 1.95 1.55 13.77
N SER A 408 1.44 1.94 14.94
CA SER A 408 2.07 1.64 16.23
C SER A 408 2.43 0.16 16.39
N LEU A 409 1.60 -0.75 15.87
CA LEU A 409 1.78 -2.19 16.04
C LEU A 409 3.01 -2.75 15.32
N ILE A 410 3.66 -1.99 14.42
CA ILE A 410 4.91 -2.45 13.79
C ILE A 410 6.13 -2.33 14.70
N HIS A 411 5.99 -1.66 15.86
CA HIS A 411 7.06 -1.46 16.84
C HIS A 411 6.57 -1.52 18.29
N THR A 412 5.43 -2.17 18.55
CA THR A 412 4.96 -2.45 19.92
C THR A 412 4.63 -3.93 20.12
N SER A 413 4.56 -4.36 21.38
CA SER A 413 3.96 -5.65 21.75
C SER A 413 2.48 -5.72 21.33
N PRO A 414 1.90 -6.93 21.10
CA PRO A 414 0.49 -7.05 20.71
C PRO A 414 -0.51 -6.50 21.73
N ASP A 415 -0.09 -6.35 23.00
CA ASP A 415 -0.85 -5.69 24.06
C ASP A 415 -0.57 -4.18 24.18
N GLY A 416 0.29 -3.62 23.33
CA GLY A 416 0.63 -2.20 23.28
C GLY A 416 1.41 -1.67 24.50
N ARG A 417 2.02 -2.55 25.31
CA ARG A 417 2.67 -2.17 26.58
C ARG A 417 4.18 -2.03 26.53
N ALA A 418 4.84 -2.55 25.49
CA ALA A 418 6.28 -2.51 25.35
C ALA A 418 6.70 -2.11 23.93
N ASP A 419 7.77 -1.33 23.82
CA ASP A 419 8.42 -1.06 22.54
C ASP A 419 9.11 -2.33 22.02
N VAL A 420 9.09 -2.51 20.70
CA VAL A 420 9.78 -3.59 19.99
C VAL A 420 10.78 -2.95 19.06
N ALA A 421 12.07 -3.16 19.37
CA ALA A 421 13.14 -2.62 18.55
C ALA A 421 13.16 -3.29 17.15
N PRO A 422 13.42 -2.52 16.07
CA PRO A 422 13.64 -3.09 14.75
C PRO A 422 14.84 -4.05 14.74
N LEU A 423 14.94 -4.91 13.72
CA LEU A 423 16.14 -5.70 13.47
C LEU A 423 17.28 -4.80 12.92
N PRO A 424 18.55 -5.22 13.01
CA PRO A 424 19.66 -4.45 12.44
C PRO A 424 19.52 -4.15 10.95
N SER A 425 18.84 -5.04 10.21
CA SER A 425 18.51 -4.90 8.78
C SER A 425 17.28 -4.03 8.52
N GLU A 426 16.75 -3.33 9.54
CA GLU A 426 15.53 -2.56 9.42
C GLU A 426 15.73 -1.10 9.83
N ARG A 427 14.94 -0.22 9.23
CA ARG A 427 14.72 1.14 9.71
C ARG A 427 13.23 1.45 9.71
N ILE A 428 12.78 2.14 10.76
CA ILE A 428 11.42 2.66 10.88
C ILE A 428 11.50 4.18 10.85
N TYR A 429 10.84 4.80 9.87
CA TYR A 429 10.74 6.24 9.75
C TYR A 429 9.27 6.68 9.79
N HIS A 430 8.89 7.37 10.85
CA HIS A 430 7.62 8.06 10.95
C HIS A 430 7.76 9.46 10.34
N LEU A 431 7.04 9.74 9.26
CA LEU A 431 7.03 11.04 8.56
C LEU A 431 6.01 11.94 9.27
N ALA A 432 6.51 12.70 10.25
CA ALA A 432 5.72 13.42 11.24
C ALA A 432 4.80 14.47 10.61
N GLY A 433 3.56 14.54 11.09
CA GLY A 433 2.50 15.45 10.65
C GLY A 433 1.90 15.13 9.29
N GLY A 434 2.43 14.16 8.54
CA GLY A 434 1.94 13.82 7.21
C GLY A 434 0.59 13.10 7.24
N GLN A 435 -0.28 13.41 6.28
CA GLN A 435 -1.45 12.57 5.96
C GLN A 435 -1.06 11.47 4.94
N HIS A 436 -2.01 10.61 4.52
CA HIS A 436 -1.72 9.45 3.66
C HIS A 436 -1.04 9.78 2.31
N PHE A 437 -1.36 10.95 1.75
CA PHE A 437 -0.81 11.48 0.49
C PHE A 437 -0.65 13.00 0.60
N ILE A 438 0.19 13.62 -0.23
CA ILE A 438 0.38 15.08 -0.15
C ILE A 438 -0.86 15.84 -0.64
N GLY A 439 -1.37 16.74 0.20
CA GLY A 439 -2.41 17.68 -0.17
C GLY A 439 -1.95 18.80 -1.09
N GLY A 440 -2.88 19.36 -1.88
CA GLY A 440 -2.61 20.51 -2.74
C GLY A 440 -2.26 21.76 -1.92
N PHE A 441 -1.33 22.56 -2.45
CA PHE A 441 -1.02 23.90 -1.91
C PHE A 441 -1.14 24.96 -3.02
N PRO A 442 -1.80 26.11 -2.78
CA PRO A 442 -2.50 26.48 -1.56
C PRO A 442 -3.72 25.58 -1.26
N PRO A 443 -4.11 25.39 0.02
CA PRO A 443 -5.28 24.58 0.35
C PRO A 443 -6.56 25.21 -0.20
N SER A 444 -7.52 24.36 -0.59
CA SER A 444 -8.78 24.77 -1.21
C SER A 444 -9.65 25.57 -0.23
N VAL A 445 -10.17 26.73 -0.67
CA VAL A 445 -11.09 27.55 0.15
C VAL A 445 -12.42 26.86 0.37
N GLY A 446 -12.90 26.06 -0.60
CA GLY A 446 -14.15 25.30 -0.48
C GLY A 446 -14.07 24.14 0.52
N GLU A 447 -12.86 23.79 0.97
CA GLU A 447 -12.61 22.73 1.94
C GLU A 447 -12.24 23.28 3.33
N ARG A 448 -12.53 24.56 3.58
CA ARG A 448 -12.23 25.25 4.84
C ARG A 448 -13.42 25.20 5.80
N ALA A 449 -13.18 24.82 7.05
CA ALA A 449 -14.11 24.93 8.17
C ALA A 449 -13.49 25.84 9.24
N GLY A 450 -14.03 27.06 9.39
CA GLY A 450 -13.44 28.07 10.28
C GLY A 450 -12.01 28.43 9.85
N HIS A 451 -11.01 28.21 10.69
CA HIS A 451 -9.58 28.40 10.42
C HIS A 451 -8.85 27.14 9.92
N ALA A 452 -9.52 25.98 9.98
CA ALA A 452 -8.98 24.70 9.57
C ALA A 452 -9.30 24.38 8.10
N TYR A 453 -8.32 23.84 7.39
CA TYR A 453 -8.50 23.32 6.03
C TYR A 453 -8.53 21.80 6.10
N ARG A 454 -9.57 21.20 5.52
CA ARG A 454 -9.58 19.78 5.20
C ARG A 454 -8.52 19.57 4.12
N ASN A 455 -7.64 18.59 4.32
CA ASN A 455 -6.41 18.32 3.57
C ASN A 455 -5.15 18.96 4.20
N ASN A 456 -4.02 18.27 4.06
CA ASN A 456 -2.74 18.62 4.67
C ASN A 456 -1.64 18.66 3.59
N PRO A 457 -1.03 19.83 3.33
CA PRO A 457 -0.06 20.02 2.26
C PRO A 457 1.40 19.70 2.65
N LEU A 458 1.67 19.07 3.80
CA LEU A 458 3.02 18.70 4.22
C LEU A 458 3.72 17.83 3.16
N ASP A 459 4.91 18.23 2.71
CA ASP A 459 5.63 17.52 1.63
C ASP A 459 6.66 16.54 2.19
N PHE A 460 6.25 15.28 2.35
CA PHE A 460 7.14 14.21 2.80
C PHE A 460 7.88 13.48 1.66
N LEU A 461 7.62 13.81 0.39
CA LEU A 461 8.25 13.12 -0.75
C LEU A 461 9.76 13.42 -0.84
N VAL A 462 10.20 14.62 -0.44
CA VAL A 462 11.63 14.96 -0.38
C VAL A 462 12.41 14.06 0.58
N THR A 463 11.78 13.65 1.67
CA THR A 463 12.36 12.66 2.60
C THR A 463 12.36 11.27 2.00
N LEU A 464 11.28 10.85 1.34
CA LEU A 464 11.25 9.55 0.66
C LEU A 464 12.31 9.42 -0.43
N ARG A 465 12.56 10.49 -1.20
CA ARG A 465 13.65 10.56 -2.18
C ARG A 465 15.01 10.32 -1.55
N ALA A 466 15.29 11.00 -0.44
CA ALA A 466 16.52 10.77 0.32
C ALA A 466 16.62 9.33 0.82
N LEU A 467 15.56 8.81 1.43
CA LEU A 467 15.53 7.44 1.97
C LEU A 467 15.70 6.38 0.88
N LEU A 468 15.10 6.52 -0.30
CA LEU A 468 15.33 5.59 -1.41
C LEU A 468 16.80 5.58 -1.83
N ALA A 469 17.43 6.75 -1.95
CA ALA A 469 18.86 6.84 -2.25
C ALA A 469 19.70 6.14 -1.17
N ARG A 470 19.37 6.32 0.12
CA ARG A 470 20.06 5.62 1.22
C ARG A 470 19.81 4.12 1.21
N LEU A 471 18.64 3.65 0.80
CA LEU A 471 18.37 2.21 0.68
C LEU A 471 19.21 1.61 -0.45
N VAL A 472 19.31 2.29 -1.60
CA VAL A 472 20.18 1.86 -2.70
C VAL A 472 21.64 1.81 -2.24
N ASP A 473 22.12 2.86 -1.58
CA ASP A 473 23.47 2.92 -1.00
C ASP A 473 23.73 1.79 -0.01
N TRP A 474 22.75 1.47 0.85
CA TRP A 474 22.87 0.39 1.83
C TRP A 474 22.92 -0.98 1.16
N ILE A 475 22.23 -1.16 0.04
CA ILE A 475 22.19 -2.42 -0.69
C ILE A 475 23.46 -2.63 -1.51
N VAL A 476 23.90 -1.60 -2.22
CA VAL A 476 24.98 -1.70 -3.21
C VAL A 476 26.36 -1.55 -2.55
N ASP A 477 26.48 -0.60 -1.61
CA ASP A 477 27.77 -0.20 -1.04
C ASP A 477 27.91 -0.52 0.45
N ASP A 478 26.91 -1.21 1.04
CA ASP A 478 26.79 -1.47 2.48
C ASP A 478 26.90 -0.23 3.37
N ARG A 479 26.60 0.96 2.82
CA ARG A 479 26.61 2.22 3.56
C ARG A 479 25.43 2.29 4.50
N THR A 480 25.69 2.27 5.80
CA THR A 480 24.64 2.31 6.84
C THR A 480 23.78 3.58 6.68
N PRO A 481 22.44 3.45 6.63
CA PRO A 481 21.54 4.59 6.50
C PRO A 481 21.38 5.31 7.86
N PRO A 482 20.68 6.47 7.89
CA PRO A 482 20.28 7.10 9.13
C PRO A 482 19.60 6.12 10.10
N GLU A 483 19.72 6.37 11.40
CA GLU A 483 19.04 5.58 12.40
C GLU A 483 17.51 5.75 12.32
N SER A 484 16.78 4.78 12.85
CA SER A 484 15.32 4.83 12.88
C SER A 484 14.83 6.06 13.63
N ALA A 485 13.76 6.68 13.15
CA ALA A 485 13.13 7.83 13.78
C ALA A 485 11.61 7.60 13.85
N TYR A 486 11.11 7.25 15.03
CA TYR A 486 9.70 6.93 15.28
C TYR A 486 9.31 7.16 16.75
N PRO A 487 8.02 7.40 17.05
CA PRO A 487 7.54 7.54 18.42
C PRO A 487 7.65 6.21 19.19
N THR A 488 8.07 6.29 20.45
CA THR A 488 8.20 5.15 21.38
C THR A 488 7.49 5.41 22.71
N LEU A 489 7.08 4.33 23.39
CA LEU A 489 6.52 4.36 24.74
C LEU A 489 7.56 4.85 25.75
N GLY A 490 8.78 4.32 25.67
CA GLY A 490 9.88 4.65 26.59
C GLY A 490 10.26 6.14 26.58
N ALA A 491 10.15 6.81 25.43
CA ALA A 491 10.37 8.26 25.33
C ALA A 491 9.14 9.11 25.67
N GLY A 492 7.98 8.49 25.95
CA GLY A 492 6.71 9.20 26.19
C GLY A 492 6.13 9.89 24.94
N THR A 493 6.65 9.54 23.77
CA THR A 493 6.26 10.13 22.47
C THR A 493 5.22 9.30 21.71
N LEU A 494 5.00 8.05 22.11
CA LEU A 494 3.90 7.20 21.64
C LEU A 494 2.89 7.08 22.77
N VAL A 495 1.64 7.49 22.52
CA VAL A 495 0.62 7.58 23.57
C VAL A 495 -0.72 7.02 23.10
N PRO A 496 -1.55 6.50 24.02
CA PRO A 496 -2.97 6.25 23.71
C PRO A 496 -3.66 7.58 23.41
N ILE A 497 -4.72 7.56 22.59
CA ILE A 497 -5.42 8.78 22.14
C ILE A 497 -5.90 9.65 23.31
N ALA A 498 -6.32 9.04 24.42
CA ALA A 498 -6.78 9.75 25.62
C ALA A 498 -5.66 10.53 26.34
N ALA A 499 -4.40 10.23 26.05
CA ALA A 499 -3.22 10.92 26.60
C ALA A 499 -2.57 11.87 25.59
N LEU A 500 -3.17 12.07 24.40
CA LEU A 500 -2.73 13.08 23.44
C LEU A 500 -2.95 14.48 24.05
N LYS A 501 -1.90 15.29 24.08
CA LYS A 501 -1.92 16.63 24.66
C LYS A 501 -2.05 17.68 23.56
N LEU A 502 -3.12 17.61 22.78
CA LEU A 502 -3.39 18.60 21.73
C LEU A 502 -3.65 19.97 22.38
N PRO A 503 -2.90 21.03 22.01
CA PRO A 503 -3.18 22.37 22.51
C PRO A 503 -4.53 22.89 22.01
N ALA A 504 -5.07 23.91 22.66
CA ALA A 504 -6.28 24.58 22.19
C ALA A 504 -5.98 25.29 20.86
N ILE A 505 -6.55 24.76 19.77
CA ILE A 505 -6.44 25.28 18.41
C ILE A 505 -7.85 25.61 17.92
N PRO A 506 -8.12 26.85 17.45
CA PRO A 506 -9.43 27.23 16.94
C PRO A 506 -9.93 26.28 15.83
N ASP A 507 -11.20 25.92 15.90
CA ASP A 507 -11.91 25.04 14.94
C ASP A 507 -11.36 23.62 14.81
N VAL A 508 -10.48 23.19 15.72
CA VAL A 508 -9.92 21.83 15.76
C VAL A 508 -10.41 21.11 17.00
N VAL A 509 -11.01 19.94 16.78
CA VAL A 509 -11.43 19.03 17.85
C VAL A 509 -10.51 17.82 17.86
N ALA A 510 -9.97 17.46 19.04
CA ALA A 510 -9.15 16.28 19.19
C ALA A 510 -9.98 15.00 18.90
N PRO A 511 -9.46 14.02 18.14
CA PRO A 511 -10.16 12.78 17.89
C PRO A 511 -10.39 12.00 19.19
N SER A 512 -11.62 11.54 19.40
CA SER A 512 -11.96 10.56 20.44
C SER A 512 -11.89 9.12 19.92
N VAL A 513 -11.56 8.94 18.64
CA VAL A 513 -11.60 7.66 17.94
C VAL A 513 -10.35 7.44 17.09
N ILE A 514 -10.04 6.17 16.84
CA ILE A 514 -8.89 5.72 16.03
C ILE A 514 -9.26 4.46 15.27
N HIS A 515 -8.63 4.16 14.13
CA HIS A 515 -8.79 2.85 13.51
C HIS A 515 -8.17 1.77 14.40
N GLU A 516 -8.84 0.62 14.47
CA GLU A 516 -8.44 -0.51 15.31
C GLU A 516 -8.39 -1.76 14.44
N ALA A 517 -7.31 -2.52 14.62
CA ALA A 517 -7.18 -3.89 14.14
C ALA A 517 -7.83 -4.83 15.16
N TYR A 518 -8.50 -5.88 14.70
CA TYR A 518 -9.19 -6.83 15.57
C TYR A 518 -8.64 -8.24 15.39
N ARG A 519 -8.79 -9.06 16.43
CA ARG A 519 -8.69 -10.51 16.32
C ARG A 519 -9.98 -11.01 15.68
N VAL A 520 -9.92 -11.39 14.42
CA VAL A 520 -11.12 -11.76 13.64
C VAL A 520 -11.16 -13.27 13.42
N ASP A 521 -12.30 -13.90 13.74
CA ASP A 521 -12.58 -15.30 13.44
C ASP A 521 -13.35 -15.41 12.11
N TYR A 522 -12.63 -15.84 11.06
CA TYR A 522 -13.16 -16.13 9.73
C TYR A 522 -13.74 -17.56 9.59
N GLY A 523 -13.72 -18.33 10.68
CA GLY A 523 -14.21 -19.70 10.75
C GLY A 523 -13.11 -20.76 10.65
N PRO A 524 -13.46 -22.04 10.87
CA PRO A 524 -12.51 -23.14 11.08
C PRO A 524 -11.60 -23.46 9.89
N ARG A 525 -11.94 -23.03 8.66
CA ARG A 525 -11.10 -23.26 7.47
C ARG A 525 -10.16 -22.11 7.13
N TRP A 526 -10.07 -21.10 7.99
CA TRP A 526 -9.22 -19.94 7.76
C TRP A 526 -7.73 -20.29 7.62
N ALA A 527 -7.25 -21.32 8.33
CA ALA A 527 -5.86 -21.80 8.19
C ALA A 527 -5.54 -22.29 6.77
N ALA A 528 -6.54 -22.73 6.00
CA ALA A 528 -6.44 -23.08 4.58
C ALA A 528 -6.77 -21.91 3.64
N GLY A 529 -6.94 -20.69 4.18
CA GLY A 529 -7.32 -19.50 3.43
C GLY A 529 -8.77 -19.53 2.92
N ILE A 530 -9.68 -20.19 3.64
CA ILE A 530 -11.10 -20.24 3.27
C ILE A 530 -11.93 -19.62 4.39
N ILE A 531 -12.66 -18.56 4.06
CA ILE A 531 -13.62 -17.93 4.97
C ILE A 531 -14.91 -18.75 4.95
N THR A 532 -15.35 -19.20 6.12
CA THR A 532 -16.62 -19.95 6.28
C THR A 532 -17.61 -19.24 7.20
N ARG A 533 -17.22 -18.10 7.78
CA ARG A 533 -18.07 -17.26 8.62
C ARG A 533 -18.06 -15.83 8.07
N GLU A 534 -19.20 -15.41 7.49
CA GLU A 534 -19.45 -14.05 7.06
C GLU A 534 -20.82 -13.59 7.59
N PRO A 535 -20.94 -12.37 8.16
CA PRO A 535 -19.83 -11.53 8.63
C PRO A 535 -19.00 -12.27 9.71
N PRO A 536 -17.70 -12.00 9.84
CA PRO A 536 -16.86 -12.75 10.77
C PRO A 536 -17.17 -12.38 12.22
N ALA A 537 -16.80 -13.27 13.15
CA ALA A 537 -16.85 -12.94 14.58
C ALA A 537 -15.64 -12.08 14.96
N ILE A 538 -15.85 -11.11 15.85
CA ILE A 538 -14.86 -10.10 16.23
C ILE A 538 -14.50 -10.30 17.70
N GLY A 539 -13.22 -10.56 17.97
CA GLY A 539 -12.63 -10.57 19.29
C GLY A 539 -12.06 -9.20 19.69
N PRO A 540 -11.32 -9.13 20.81
CA PRO A 540 -10.75 -7.88 21.31
C PRO A 540 -9.83 -7.18 20.29
N PRO A 541 -9.86 -5.83 20.21
CA PRO A 541 -8.95 -5.07 19.37
C PRO A 541 -7.49 -5.18 19.85
N PHE A 542 -6.56 -4.92 18.94
CA PHE A 542 -5.17 -4.61 19.29
C PHE A 542 -5.06 -3.11 19.63
N PRO A 543 -4.32 -2.72 20.68
CA PRO A 543 -4.18 -1.30 21.04
C PRO A 543 -3.53 -0.48 19.92
N ALA A 544 -4.19 0.60 19.54
CA ALA A 544 -3.67 1.59 18.60
C ALA A 544 -3.18 2.83 19.35
N LEU A 545 -1.97 3.27 19.03
CA LEU A 545 -1.30 4.40 19.69
C LEU A 545 -0.88 5.43 18.65
N VAL A 546 -0.69 6.67 19.08
CA VAL A 546 -0.41 7.82 18.21
C VAL A 546 0.81 8.60 18.69
N SER A 547 1.43 9.36 17.79
CA SER A 547 2.54 10.25 18.13
C SER A 547 2.03 11.41 19.00
N GLN A 548 2.74 11.71 20.09
CA GLN A 548 2.48 12.91 20.90
C GLN A 548 2.81 14.17 20.10
N VAL A 549 2.15 15.29 20.45
CA VAL A 549 2.32 16.58 19.79
C VAL A 549 2.99 17.62 20.68
N ASP A 550 3.68 18.57 20.05
CA ASP A 550 4.29 19.72 20.72
C ASP A 550 3.25 20.84 20.99
N ALA A 551 3.73 21.97 21.50
CA ALA A 551 2.89 23.15 21.79
C ALA A 551 2.25 23.78 20.54
N ASP A 552 2.71 23.41 19.34
CA ASP A 552 2.11 23.80 18.06
C ASP A 552 1.11 22.76 17.54
N GLY A 553 0.86 21.69 18.28
CA GLY A 553 0.00 20.60 17.85
C GLY A 553 0.61 19.73 16.74
N ASN A 554 1.93 19.84 16.51
CA ASN A 554 2.65 19.04 15.53
C ASN A 554 3.32 17.83 16.19
N GLU A 555 3.37 16.69 15.49
CA GLU A 555 3.96 15.46 16.04
C GLU A 555 5.44 15.66 16.43
N MET A 556 5.81 15.21 17.64
CA MET A 556 7.11 15.48 18.26
C MET A 556 8.22 14.53 17.82
N ALA A 557 7.86 13.29 17.52
CA ALA A 557 8.78 12.22 17.19
C ALA A 557 8.78 11.92 15.70
N GLY A 558 9.75 11.12 15.26
CA GLY A 558 9.92 10.78 13.85
C GLY A 558 10.77 11.78 13.07
N VAL A 559 10.73 11.65 11.75
CA VAL A 559 11.35 12.57 10.82
C VAL A 559 10.46 13.81 10.69
N ARG A 560 10.88 14.89 11.35
CA ARG A 560 10.23 16.19 11.25
C ARG A 560 10.70 16.91 9.99
N GLY A 561 9.81 17.10 9.03
CA GLY A 561 10.07 17.89 7.82
C GLY A 561 10.31 19.37 8.14
N LEU A 562 10.68 20.14 7.12
CA LEU A 562 10.95 21.57 7.25
C LEU A 562 9.75 22.30 7.89
N GLU A 563 8.55 21.92 7.49
CA GLU A 563 7.27 22.42 7.97
C GLU A 563 7.07 22.27 9.49
N LEU A 564 7.73 21.30 10.13
CA LEU A 564 7.65 21.06 11.57
C LEU A 564 8.87 21.56 12.33
N LEU A 565 10.00 21.75 11.66
CA LEU A 565 11.21 22.34 12.26
C LEU A 565 11.13 23.87 12.35
N VAL A 566 10.46 24.51 11.38
CA VAL A 566 10.19 25.96 11.36
C VAL A 566 8.70 26.22 11.09
N PRO A 567 7.81 25.87 12.03
CA PRO A 567 6.38 25.82 11.75
C PRO A 567 5.77 27.18 11.46
N LEU A 568 4.91 27.19 10.44
CA LEU A 568 3.94 28.26 10.14
C LEU A 568 2.49 27.81 10.33
N ALA A 569 2.28 26.52 10.63
CA ALA A 569 0.97 25.91 10.80
C ALA A 569 1.05 24.68 11.71
N THR A 570 -0.12 24.20 12.13
CA THR A 570 -0.32 22.84 12.61
C THR A 570 -0.69 21.95 11.44
N TYR A 571 -0.04 20.80 11.36
CA TYR A 571 -0.24 19.75 10.36
C TYR A 571 -0.72 18.50 11.09
N THR A 572 -2.04 18.33 11.23
CA THR A 572 -2.56 17.11 11.83
C THR A 572 -2.64 16.01 10.77
N PRO A 573 -2.32 14.77 11.13
CA PRO A 573 -2.40 13.64 10.20
C PRO A 573 -3.81 13.04 10.09
N TRP A 574 -4.81 13.63 10.75
CA TRP A 574 -6.18 13.15 10.83
C TRP A 574 -7.15 14.28 10.54
N GLN A 575 -8.35 13.91 10.08
CA GLN A 575 -9.48 14.79 9.84
C GLN A 575 -10.73 14.12 10.39
N LEU A 576 -11.61 14.88 11.04
CA LEU A 576 -12.90 14.39 11.52
C LEU A 576 -14.03 14.73 10.53
N ARG A 577 -15.01 13.83 10.47
CA ARG A 577 -16.30 14.04 9.81
C ARG A 577 -17.10 15.09 10.60
N GLY A 578 -17.57 16.13 9.91
CA GLY A 578 -18.49 17.13 10.48
C GLY A 578 -19.96 16.78 10.27
N GLY A 579 -20.87 17.64 10.75
CA GLY A 579 -22.33 17.47 10.62
C GLY A 579 -23.00 16.89 11.86
N SER A 580 -24.26 16.44 11.73
CA SER A 580 -25.13 15.99 12.83
C SER A 580 -25.58 14.52 12.75
N GLY A 581 -24.80 13.67 12.06
CA GLY A 581 -25.09 12.25 11.86
C GLY A 581 -24.41 11.34 12.89
N ALA A 582 -24.71 10.04 12.85
CA ALA A 582 -24.07 9.02 13.69
C ALA A 582 -22.56 8.83 13.37
N ASP A 583 -22.11 9.32 12.22
CA ASP A 583 -20.71 9.36 11.80
C ASP A 583 -20.02 10.71 12.11
N ALA A 584 -20.68 11.65 12.80
CA ALA A 584 -20.04 12.89 13.23
C ALA A 584 -18.94 12.59 14.26
N GLY A 585 -17.77 13.24 14.10
CA GLY A 585 -16.60 12.99 14.94
C GLY A 585 -15.81 11.73 14.59
N GLU A 586 -16.24 10.98 13.56
CA GLU A 586 -15.48 9.84 13.05
C GLU A 586 -14.32 10.28 12.13
N LEU A 587 -13.30 9.42 12.00
CA LEU A 587 -12.18 9.71 11.11
C LEU A 587 -12.63 9.73 9.65
N VAL A 588 -12.11 10.69 8.89
CA VAL A 588 -12.14 10.66 7.42
C VAL A 588 -10.93 9.89 6.94
N ASP A 589 -11.16 8.87 6.11
CA ASP A 589 -10.08 8.08 5.55
C ASP A 589 -9.11 8.97 4.76
N PHE A 590 -7.81 8.73 4.98
CA PHE A 590 -6.63 9.33 4.34
C PHE A 590 -6.33 10.81 4.58
N LEU A 591 -7.29 11.61 5.05
CA LEU A 591 -7.14 13.05 5.13
C LEU A 591 -6.60 13.51 6.49
N GLY A 592 -5.76 14.54 6.43
CA GLY A 592 -5.34 15.36 7.57
C GLY A 592 -5.99 16.73 7.57
N THR A 593 -5.64 17.54 8.56
CA THR A 593 -6.08 18.94 8.69
C THR A 593 -4.86 19.87 8.69
N TYR A 594 -4.98 20.99 8.00
CA TYR A 594 -3.98 22.06 8.00
C TYR A 594 -4.54 23.32 8.63
N VAL A 595 -3.85 23.87 9.64
CA VAL A 595 -4.31 25.05 10.38
C VAL A 595 -3.18 26.06 10.53
N PRO A 596 -3.18 27.16 9.76
CA PRO A 596 -2.17 28.22 9.90
C PRO A 596 -2.04 28.72 11.34
N LEU A 597 -0.81 29.09 11.74
CA LEU A 597 -0.59 29.83 12.97
C LEU A 597 -1.21 31.23 12.86
N PRO A 598 -1.62 31.85 13.98
CA PRO A 598 -2.08 33.23 13.96
C PRO A 598 -0.96 34.13 13.47
N ARG A 599 -1.25 35.10 12.62
CA ARG A 599 -0.21 35.94 12.02
C ARG A 599 0.33 36.93 13.03
N THR A 600 -0.59 37.52 13.79
CA THR A 600 -0.31 38.53 14.80
C THR A 600 -0.72 38.08 16.20
N GLU A 601 -0.15 38.71 17.21
CA GLU A 601 -0.50 38.58 18.62
C GLU A 601 -1.95 39.01 18.86
N ALA A 602 -2.41 40.05 18.18
CA ALA A 602 -3.79 40.51 18.22
C ALA A 602 -4.74 39.46 17.66
N GLU A 603 -4.39 38.84 16.53
CA GLU A 603 -5.14 37.71 15.97
C GLU A 603 -5.16 36.52 16.93
N ARG A 604 -4.01 36.14 17.51
CA ARG A 604 -3.93 35.04 18.49
C ARG A 604 -4.89 35.26 19.65
N ARG A 605 -4.85 36.45 20.27
CA ARG A 605 -5.72 36.79 21.42
C ARG A 605 -7.20 36.79 21.06
N ARG A 606 -7.55 37.34 19.89
CA ARG A 606 -8.93 37.36 19.38
C ARG A 606 -9.49 35.96 19.18
N LEU A 607 -8.67 35.04 18.67
CA LEU A 607 -9.09 33.65 18.40
C LEU A 607 -8.99 32.73 19.62
N GLY A 608 -8.35 33.18 20.71
CA GLY A 608 -8.07 32.32 21.86
C GLY A 608 -7.09 31.18 21.53
N ASP A 609 -6.25 31.36 20.51
CA ASP A 609 -5.30 30.34 20.06
C ASP A 609 -4.13 30.22 21.04
N ALA A 610 -3.83 29.01 21.50
CA ALA A 610 -2.73 28.78 22.44
C ALA A 610 -1.35 28.88 21.77
N ARG A 611 -1.28 28.75 20.45
CA ARG A 611 -0.01 28.68 19.70
C ARG A 611 0.59 30.08 19.49
N PRO A 612 1.92 30.27 19.61
CA PRO A 612 2.57 31.55 19.31
C PRO A 612 2.29 32.03 17.88
N SER A 613 2.10 33.35 17.72
CA SER A 613 1.90 33.96 16.41
C SER A 613 3.16 33.94 15.56
N ILE A 614 2.99 34.03 14.24
CA ILE A 614 4.09 34.09 13.27
C ILE A 614 4.98 35.31 13.56
N GLU A 615 4.41 36.50 13.80
CA GLU A 615 5.20 37.70 14.12
C GLU A 615 6.02 37.56 15.41
N ARG A 616 5.57 36.74 16.36
CA ARG A 616 6.30 36.45 17.59
C ARG A 616 7.47 35.50 17.36
N ARG A 617 7.34 34.59 16.38
CA ARG A 617 8.38 33.59 16.02
C ARG A 617 9.43 34.16 15.09
N TYR A 618 8.98 34.93 14.10
CA TYR A 618 9.80 35.43 13.00
C TYR A 618 9.46 36.90 12.78
N ALA A 619 10.47 37.77 12.92
CA ALA A 619 10.27 39.20 12.73
C ALA A 619 9.83 39.54 11.29
N ASP A 620 10.34 38.82 10.31
CA ASP A 620 9.99 38.98 8.90
C ASP A 620 10.30 37.70 8.08
N LYS A 621 9.99 37.75 6.78
CA LYS A 621 10.25 36.66 5.83
C LYS A 621 11.73 36.29 5.73
N ARG A 622 12.64 37.26 5.85
CA ARG A 622 14.10 37.02 5.74
C ARG A 622 14.56 36.17 6.91
N VAL A 623 14.12 36.51 8.13
CA VAL A 623 14.42 35.73 9.34
C VAL A 623 13.87 34.31 9.22
N TYR A 624 12.64 34.16 8.73
CA TYR A 624 12.05 32.84 8.48
C TYR A 624 12.83 32.02 7.45
N VAL A 625 13.21 32.60 6.30
CA VAL A 625 13.99 31.90 5.27
C VAL A 625 15.37 31.49 5.77
N VAL A 626 16.03 32.29 6.62
CA VAL A 626 17.29 31.89 7.26
C VAL A 626 17.09 30.68 8.18
N ALA A 627 16.03 30.68 9.00
CA ALA A 627 15.70 29.54 9.84
C ALA A 627 15.39 28.29 9.01
N ALA A 628 14.60 28.45 7.94
CA ALA A 628 14.26 27.37 7.02
C ALA A 628 15.50 26.79 6.33
N THR A 629 16.44 27.64 5.92
CA THR A 629 17.71 27.19 5.32
C THR A 629 18.52 26.35 6.30
N ARG A 630 18.64 26.78 7.56
CA ARG A 630 19.35 26.00 8.61
C ARG A 630 18.69 24.66 8.87
N ALA A 631 17.36 24.62 8.92
CA ALA A 631 16.60 23.39 9.09
C ALA A 631 16.73 22.44 7.88
N ALA A 632 16.75 22.96 6.65
CA ALA A 632 17.02 22.15 5.47
C ALA A 632 18.44 21.54 5.51
N GLU A 633 19.44 22.34 5.87
CA GLU A 633 20.83 21.87 5.99
C GLU A 633 21.01 20.81 7.09
N SER A 634 20.29 20.92 8.21
CA SER A 634 20.33 19.88 9.25
C SER A 634 19.73 18.56 8.78
N LEU A 635 18.64 18.60 7.98
CA LEU A 635 18.07 17.40 7.36
C LEU A 635 19.03 16.77 6.34
N VAL A 636 19.79 17.57 5.60
CA VAL A 636 20.83 17.04 4.69
C VAL A 636 21.96 16.39 5.49
N ALA A 637 22.43 17.02 6.56
CA ALA A 637 23.46 16.46 7.43
C ALA A 637 23.01 15.14 8.08
N ALA A 638 21.73 15.01 8.42
CA ALA A 638 21.12 13.79 8.92
C ALA A 638 20.85 12.72 7.83
N GLY A 639 21.09 13.03 6.55
CA GLY A 639 20.81 12.12 5.43
C GLY A 639 19.32 11.94 5.11
N LEU A 640 18.46 12.83 5.63
CA LEU A 640 16.99 12.80 5.49
C LEU A 640 16.47 13.77 4.43
N LEU A 641 17.35 14.57 3.81
CA LEU A 641 17.07 15.41 2.65
C LEU A 641 18.23 15.32 1.66
N LEU A 642 17.94 15.26 0.37
CA LEU A 642 18.98 15.36 -0.66
C LEU A 642 19.44 16.81 -0.78
N ARG A 643 20.76 17.02 -0.92
CA ARG A 643 21.35 18.35 -1.12
C ARG A 643 20.70 19.11 -2.28
N GLU A 644 20.41 18.42 -3.38
CA GLU A 644 19.79 18.99 -4.59
C GLU A 644 18.35 19.46 -4.37
N ASP A 645 17.66 18.98 -3.32
CA ASP A 645 16.28 19.36 -3.03
C ASP A 645 16.18 20.59 -2.09
N VAL A 646 17.30 21.06 -1.51
CA VAL A 646 17.35 22.23 -0.59
C VAL A 646 16.73 23.50 -1.21
N PRO A 647 17.09 23.93 -2.45
CA PRO A 647 16.50 25.13 -3.03
C PRO A 647 14.98 25.04 -3.16
N ARG A 648 14.45 23.85 -3.48
CA ARG A 648 13.01 23.63 -3.66
C ARG A 648 12.26 23.72 -2.34
N VAL A 649 12.75 23.07 -1.28
CA VAL A 649 12.06 23.10 0.02
C VAL A 649 12.04 24.51 0.61
N ILE A 650 13.12 25.29 0.42
CA ILE A 650 13.18 26.70 0.82
C ILE A 650 12.19 27.54 0.01
N ALA A 651 12.12 27.34 -1.32
CA ALA A 651 11.16 28.06 -2.16
C ALA A 651 9.70 27.76 -1.74
N ARG A 652 9.38 26.49 -1.49
CA ARG A 652 8.06 26.08 -0.98
C ARG A 652 7.76 26.70 0.38
N ALA A 653 8.71 26.69 1.31
CA ALA A 653 8.58 27.35 2.61
C ALA A 653 8.25 28.85 2.45
N GLY A 654 8.90 29.54 1.52
CA GLY A 654 8.62 30.94 1.18
C GLY A 654 7.21 31.16 0.62
N GLN A 655 6.71 30.25 -0.23
CA GLN A 655 5.34 30.29 -0.74
C GLN A 655 4.30 30.13 0.37
N HIS A 656 4.56 29.24 1.34
CA HIS A 656 3.71 29.09 2.52
C HIS A 656 3.66 30.38 3.34
N TRP A 657 4.82 31.00 3.59
CA TRP A 657 4.88 32.30 4.26
C TRP A 657 4.02 33.35 3.56
N ASP A 658 4.23 33.55 2.25
CA ASP A 658 3.53 34.58 1.49
C ASP A 658 2.01 34.37 1.51
N TRP A 659 1.56 33.14 1.28
CA TRP A 659 0.15 32.81 1.26
C TRP A 659 -0.53 32.98 2.63
N ILE A 660 0.16 32.63 3.73
CA ILE A 660 -0.40 32.84 5.07
C ILE A 660 -0.46 34.33 5.37
N MET A 661 0.63 35.07 5.14
CA MET A 661 0.73 36.47 5.53
C MET A 661 -0.20 37.38 4.70
N SER A 662 -0.57 36.99 3.48
CA SER A 662 -1.45 37.78 2.60
C SER A 662 -2.95 37.73 2.93
N ARG A 663 -3.40 36.95 3.93
CA ARG A 663 -4.82 36.58 4.11
C ARG A 663 -5.71 37.46 4.98
#